data_AF-A0A1I8EIW2-F1
#
_entry.id   AF-A0A1I8EIW2-F1
#
_cell.length_a   1.000
_cell.length_b   1.000
_cell.length_c   1.000
_cell.angle_alpha   90.00
_cell.angle_beta   90.00
_cell.angle_gamma   90.00
#
_symmetry.space_group_name_H-M   'P 1'
#
loop_
_entity.id
_entity.type
_entity.pdbx_description
1 polymer ?
#
loop_
_entity_poly.entity_id
_entity_poly.type
_entity_poly.pdbx_seq_one_letter_code
_entity_poly.pdbx_strand_id
1 'polypeptide(L)'
;MNLQIQKVSREKLAYFAMNCYNSQHKCFADELSKCSLNRKIAEVPGRIASIELFNFMCHESLKINFDVPNRNCFFIAGKSALFAALNMGLGGRGSQNERGNAMKQYIKDGQNRAKIRIVLTNCGFGKCPGYGDAVAVERTINLTSSTYQLKSLTYEEGRCNEQVISHKKTDLDKLLARFSIHLDNPIFWMSQNRCREFLQELKPEKLYNMFMSATGLDFSRRCYSESETYSDESEKLVLSIRQACCDKLKEIEKLRENRKRVQNMEQNKQNLSELKNILRWLPVRDCHKDLCKHDELLAKAAEVYAKLKGGFAIKEKMKADCVQKFEQIQKNKEKLQEKVEVFQDELKNLGEEKKSRRDEMLDIGQQLNTVERNHRILDAEIGSMEQQLKEIEAKKNQGIQYSIAEIEAELFELENRCTAVKEKQCSMEKRKKCFETELADAMKAERSLEAEISHWNVVLRELRDERERVVAMEQSDLARFGTSVPQIISLIKQNAAKFSKKPVGPIGKFRLSHVFHINVRIGIALSQCSVSNNGRKDHFFLAVEIANCRKFDVTNLGAYIRIKDDSWALAVEQCLRHLLSVWLCDNVHDRNILDSILQSHNIRAVGYIISKYFFFIVIYFIFLIHGFCYTSGCYFFRFLESRYDITLFEPPSEYLTVARMVTIANDNVFNVLVDQTQMESILLIGSDSLARRMMAENPPKNVYKGFTKNGDEVFAKTGDQVYRFYANHRYQKSVILTSTRTASIRTLNDQITKTEDELRNNRASLAKVQKNRQKIEGDLTTEMQQRNQELQCLRIDEVRRRSLQKRLDAARFEGSVDGQVMNLVSSLNQYRREKEKLIQSENVLQEQLTSSRELLHDTEMIRREKIREIRENENELKKRESDLEECRSEIDKMNNYENEYRQKLSKLEIHINDLQEKVKTLNEKLEKMKNEAREFVTDVPPDFTSLPDTAEAEERYRKLERRIQSAQESLEGTIVSEEALGALQNDYERLQKKYISAKQVVLELKKRLKLRNEKFLEVRNLTAERLSELYGGLMSIRNFKGSLIISHEERAIYIMAGTQKNQEINQAALLQRYRGKGNLQDLRGLSGGERTYTSACFVMALWQAMGTPIRCMDEFDVFLDLNNRKIVMELFADLATRQYPSYQFIFFTPQGVADFACRDRVQLFEMPKIRK
;
A
#
# COMPACT_ATOMS: atom_id res chain seq x y z
N MET A 1 27.99 13.18 -9.70
CA MET A 1 28.27 11.73 -9.65
C MET A 1 27.18 10.83 -10.26
N ASN A 2 25.87 11.12 -10.15
CA ASN A 2 24.82 10.25 -10.72
C ASN A 2 24.59 10.33 -12.25
N LEU A 3 25.18 11.32 -12.94
CA LEU A 3 25.07 11.45 -14.41
C LEU A 3 26.20 10.77 -15.19
N GLN A 4 27.31 10.40 -14.55
CA GLN A 4 28.40 9.64 -15.18
C GLN A 4 28.19 8.12 -15.10
N ILE A 5 27.43 7.63 -14.12
CA ILE A 5 27.13 6.19 -13.95
C ILE A 5 26.05 5.71 -14.96
N GLN A 6 25.20 6.61 -15.47
CA GLN A 6 24.21 6.30 -16.53
C GLN A 6 24.80 6.28 -17.95
N LYS A 7 25.93 6.96 -18.20
CA LYS A 7 26.62 6.88 -19.52
C LYS A 7 27.42 5.59 -19.67
N VAL A 8 28.14 5.16 -18.62
CA VAL A 8 28.95 3.94 -18.64
C VAL A 8 28.09 2.66 -18.68
N SER A 9 26.85 2.70 -18.18
CA SER A 9 25.91 1.57 -18.26
C SER A 9 25.19 1.47 -19.60
N ARG A 10 24.93 2.59 -20.31
CA ARG A 10 24.44 2.59 -21.69
C ARG A 10 25.47 2.03 -22.68
N GLU A 11 26.74 2.36 -22.48
CA GLU A 11 27.83 1.82 -23.32
C GLU A 11 28.11 0.34 -23.02
N LYS A 12 28.06 -0.10 -21.75
CA LYS A 12 28.25 -1.52 -21.39
C LYS A 12 27.05 -2.43 -21.73
N LEU A 13 25.82 -1.92 -21.73
CA LEU A 13 24.62 -2.68 -22.16
C LEU A 13 24.45 -2.69 -23.69
N ALA A 14 24.84 -1.62 -24.39
CA ALA A 14 25.02 -1.65 -25.83
C ALA A 14 26.09 -2.68 -26.21
N TYR A 15 27.19 -2.77 -25.44
CA TYR A 15 28.25 -3.77 -25.62
C TYR A 15 27.76 -5.22 -25.37
N PHE A 16 26.89 -5.46 -24.38
CA PHE A 16 26.37 -6.80 -24.08
C PHE A 16 25.22 -7.26 -25.00
N ALA A 17 24.34 -6.35 -25.42
CA ALA A 17 23.27 -6.64 -26.40
C ALA A 17 23.84 -6.76 -27.83
N MET A 18 24.85 -5.95 -28.17
CA MET A 18 25.69 -6.22 -29.34
C MET A 18 26.38 -7.57 -29.18
N ASN A 19 26.93 -7.96 -28.04
CA ASN A 19 27.65 -9.25 -27.94
C ASN A 19 26.75 -10.50 -27.99
N CYS A 20 25.46 -10.44 -27.63
CA CYS A 20 24.57 -11.60 -27.78
C CYS A 20 24.00 -11.76 -29.20
N TYR A 21 23.70 -10.66 -29.91
CA TYR A 21 23.25 -10.72 -31.32
C TYR A 21 24.44 -10.76 -32.30
N ASN A 22 25.55 -10.09 -31.96
CA ASN A 22 26.84 -10.30 -32.61
C ASN A 22 27.49 -11.62 -32.18
N SER A 23 27.01 -12.41 -31.21
CA SER A 23 27.63 -13.75 -31.00
C SER A 23 27.42 -14.68 -32.21
N GLN A 24 26.35 -14.48 -32.98
CA GLN A 24 26.10 -15.16 -34.24
C GLN A 24 26.76 -14.49 -35.45
N HIS A 25 27.16 -13.21 -35.36
CA HIS A 25 27.70 -12.44 -36.50
C HIS A 25 29.14 -11.89 -36.33
N LYS A 26 29.70 -11.78 -35.13
CA LYS A 26 31.11 -11.46 -34.85
C LYS A 26 32.02 -12.66 -35.00
N CYS A 27 31.57 -13.89 -34.76
CA CYS A 27 32.33 -15.06 -35.22
C CYS A 27 32.44 -15.09 -36.76
N PHE A 28 31.53 -14.44 -37.48
CA PHE A 28 31.59 -14.33 -38.93
C PHE A 28 32.52 -13.21 -39.45
N ALA A 29 32.82 -12.20 -38.63
CA ALA A 29 33.62 -11.04 -39.03
C ALA A 29 35.04 -11.03 -38.45
N ASP A 30 35.28 -11.58 -37.25
CA ASP A 30 36.62 -11.68 -36.66
C ASP A 30 37.46 -12.83 -37.25
N GLU A 31 36.86 -13.81 -37.93
CA GLU A 31 37.59 -14.80 -38.74
C GLU A 31 37.94 -14.29 -40.15
N LEU A 32 37.27 -13.24 -40.64
CA LEU A 32 37.63 -12.59 -41.90
C LEU A 32 38.89 -11.72 -41.78
N SER A 33 39.28 -11.31 -40.57
CA SER A 33 40.52 -10.56 -40.34
C SER A 33 41.73 -11.44 -40.00
N LYS A 34 41.52 -12.75 -39.76
CA LYS A 34 42.61 -13.74 -39.54
C LYS A 34 42.77 -14.77 -40.65
N CYS A 35 41.81 -14.94 -41.55
CA CYS A 35 41.97 -15.77 -42.75
C CYS A 35 42.61 -14.97 -43.91
N SER A 36 43.82 -14.46 -43.67
CA SER A 36 44.80 -14.38 -44.75
C SER A 36 45.37 -15.80 -44.90
N LEU A 37 45.23 -16.37 -46.11
CA LEU A 37 45.55 -17.76 -46.52
C LEU A 37 44.40 -18.79 -46.36
N ASN A 38 43.81 -19.16 -47.50
CA ASN A 38 42.81 -20.22 -47.76
C ASN A 38 41.36 -19.98 -47.28
N ARG A 39 40.53 -19.38 -48.15
CA ARG A 39 39.06 -19.21 -47.98
C ARG A 39 38.34 -20.57 -47.87
N LYS A 40 38.07 -21.07 -46.64
CA LYS A 40 37.06 -22.12 -46.40
C LYS A 40 35.68 -21.47 -46.15
N ILE A 41 34.65 -21.98 -46.83
CA ILE A 41 33.26 -21.51 -46.71
C ILE A 41 32.70 -21.92 -45.34
N ALA A 42 31.97 -21.04 -44.66
CA ALA A 42 31.30 -21.37 -43.41
C ALA A 42 30.23 -22.46 -43.63
N GLU A 43 30.38 -23.59 -42.93
CA GLU A 43 29.44 -24.71 -43.00
C GLU A 43 28.14 -24.40 -42.25
N VAL A 44 27.00 -24.68 -42.88
CA VAL A 44 25.66 -24.47 -42.33
C VAL A 44 24.91 -25.81 -42.33
N PRO A 45 24.32 -26.22 -41.21
CA PRO A 45 23.57 -27.47 -41.14
C PRO A 45 22.21 -27.34 -41.85
N GLY A 46 21.67 -28.47 -42.29
CA GLY A 46 20.35 -28.54 -42.92
C GLY A 46 20.35 -28.37 -44.44
N ARG A 47 21.49 -28.38 -45.12
CA ARG A 47 21.55 -28.46 -46.61
C ARG A 47 21.28 -29.88 -47.07
N ILE A 48 20.58 -30.05 -48.19
CA ILE A 48 20.21 -31.34 -48.78
C ILE A 48 21.41 -31.90 -49.53
N ALA A 49 21.97 -33.00 -49.02
CA ALA A 49 23.07 -33.74 -49.63
C ALA A 49 22.58 -34.71 -50.71
N SER A 50 21.49 -35.42 -50.47
CA SER A 50 20.90 -36.31 -51.48
C SER A 50 19.41 -36.52 -51.28
N ILE A 51 18.76 -36.96 -52.36
CA ILE A 51 17.37 -37.41 -52.35
C ILE A 51 17.22 -38.69 -53.18
N GLU A 52 16.54 -39.67 -52.60
CA GLU A 52 16.24 -40.96 -53.22
C GLU A 52 14.73 -41.20 -53.19
N LEU A 53 14.15 -41.52 -54.34
CA LEU A 53 12.74 -41.81 -54.53
C LEU A 53 12.59 -43.24 -55.03
N PHE A 54 11.68 -43.99 -54.42
CA PHE A 54 11.30 -45.34 -54.85
C PHE A 54 9.79 -45.40 -55.04
N ASN A 55 9.35 -45.87 -56.22
CA ASN A 55 7.95 -46.00 -56.61
C ASN A 55 7.10 -44.74 -56.33
N PHE A 56 7.66 -43.57 -56.61
CA PHE A 56 7.06 -42.27 -56.32
C PHE A 56 6.66 -41.55 -57.61
N MET A 57 5.37 -41.25 -57.77
CA MET A 57 4.77 -40.72 -59.00
C MET A 57 5.22 -41.53 -60.25
N CYS A 58 5.88 -40.89 -61.22
CA CYS A 58 6.35 -41.55 -62.44
C CYS A 58 7.75 -42.18 -62.30
N HIS A 59 8.33 -42.23 -61.09
CA HIS A 59 9.69 -42.73 -60.86
C HIS A 59 9.68 -44.07 -60.11
N GLU A 60 10.29 -45.08 -60.71
CA GLU A 60 10.52 -46.37 -60.07
C GLU A 60 11.67 -46.30 -59.06
N SER A 61 12.79 -45.75 -59.50
CA SER A 61 13.95 -45.44 -58.67
C SER A 61 14.61 -44.19 -59.23
N LEU A 62 14.80 -43.18 -58.40
CA LEU A 62 15.50 -41.94 -58.76
C LEU A 62 16.39 -41.52 -57.60
N LYS A 63 17.68 -41.38 -57.85
CA LYS A 63 18.66 -40.86 -56.89
C LYS A 63 19.36 -39.64 -57.45
N ILE A 64 19.41 -38.57 -56.65
CA ILE A 64 20.11 -37.34 -56.97
C ILE A 64 21.03 -37.01 -55.80
N ASN A 65 22.30 -36.81 -56.09
CA ASN A 65 23.31 -36.39 -55.14
C ASN A 65 23.71 -34.96 -55.47
N PHE A 66 23.58 -34.05 -54.51
CA PHE A 66 24.02 -32.67 -54.64
C PHE A 66 25.47 -32.56 -54.18
N ASP A 67 26.32 -31.91 -54.99
CA ASP A 67 27.70 -31.60 -54.60
C ASP A 67 27.74 -30.40 -53.65
N VAL A 68 27.25 -30.60 -52.43
CA VAL A 68 27.11 -29.56 -51.38
C VAL A 68 28.44 -28.91 -50.96
N PRO A 69 29.59 -29.62 -50.94
CA PRO A 69 30.88 -29.01 -50.60
C PRO A 69 31.34 -27.95 -51.60
N ASN A 70 31.20 -28.20 -52.91
CA ASN A 70 31.74 -27.31 -53.94
C ASN A 70 30.69 -26.39 -54.54
N ARG A 71 29.42 -26.81 -54.56
CA ARG A 71 28.33 -26.12 -55.26
C ARG A 71 27.22 -25.72 -54.32
N ASN A 72 26.52 -24.65 -54.67
CA ASN A 72 25.46 -24.10 -53.83
C ASN A 72 24.20 -23.68 -54.60
N CYS A 73 24.27 -23.64 -55.94
CA CYS A 73 23.16 -23.36 -56.82
C CYS A 73 22.92 -24.55 -57.75
N PHE A 74 21.70 -25.07 -57.76
CA PHE A 74 21.33 -26.29 -58.47
C PHE A 74 20.15 -26.01 -59.40
N PHE A 75 20.34 -26.17 -60.71
CA PHE A 75 19.28 -26.10 -61.70
C PHE A 75 18.85 -27.51 -62.11
N ILE A 76 17.55 -27.79 -62.05
CA ILE A 76 16.99 -29.11 -62.33
C ILE A 76 15.95 -28.99 -63.43
N ALA A 77 16.21 -29.63 -64.57
CA ALA A 77 15.33 -29.61 -65.73
C ALA A 77 14.31 -30.75 -65.70
N GLY A 78 13.01 -30.42 -65.59
CA GLY A 78 11.89 -31.31 -65.93
C GLY A 78 11.42 -32.36 -64.89
N LYS A 79 11.18 -32.00 -63.61
CA LYS A 79 10.56 -32.92 -62.62
C LYS A 79 9.91 -32.21 -61.41
N SER A 80 8.69 -31.68 -61.53
CA SER A 80 7.90 -31.21 -60.37
C SER A 80 7.63 -32.34 -59.33
N ALA A 81 7.88 -33.62 -59.70
CA ALA A 81 7.88 -34.76 -58.77
C ALA A 81 8.96 -34.66 -57.68
N LEU A 82 10.15 -34.10 -57.98
CA LEU A 82 11.21 -33.95 -56.99
C LEU A 82 10.88 -32.86 -55.97
N PHE A 83 10.32 -31.74 -56.45
CA PHE A 83 9.79 -30.69 -55.61
C PHE A 83 8.74 -31.27 -54.64
N ALA A 84 7.72 -31.97 -55.16
CA ALA A 84 6.71 -32.61 -54.33
C ALA A 84 7.30 -33.61 -53.30
N ALA A 85 8.29 -34.41 -53.70
CA ALA A 85 8.94 -35.38 -52.82
C ALA A 85 9.73 -34.71 -51.70
N LEU A 86 10.44 -33.62 -51.98
CA LEU A 86 11.18 -32.84 -50.99
C LEU A 86 10.24 -32.27 -49.91
N ASN A 87 9.14 -31.64 -50.33
CA ASN A 87 8.15 -31.11 -49.39
C ASN A 87 7.57 -32.22 -48.50
N MET A 88 7.16 -33.33 -49.12
CA MET A 88 6.55 -34.45 -48.39
C MET A 88 7.54 -35.17 -47.47
N GLY A 89 8.77 -35.38 -47.92
CA GLY A 89 9.81 -36.05 -47.14
C GLY A 89 10.22 -35.22 -45.91
N LEU A 90 10.19 -33.88 -46.00
CA LEU A 90 10.50 -32.99 -44.88
C LEU A 90 9.29 -32.63 -44.00
N GLY A 91 8.16 -33.32 -44.09
CA GLY A 91 7.04 -33.10 -43.15
C GLY A 91 5.83 -32.32 -43.69
N GLY A 92 5.90 -31.85 -44.93
CA GLY A 92 4.86 -31.08 -45.61
C GLY A 92 3.57 -31.86 -45.90
N ARG A 93 2.48 -31.12 -46.12
CA ARG A 93 1.15 -31.67 -46.40
C ARG A 93 0.98 -31.88 -47.91
N GLY A 94 0.31 -32.97 -48.32
CA GLY A 94 0.03 -33.25 -49.74
C GLY A 94 -0.74 -32.13 -50.45
N SER A 95 -1.66 -31.47 -49.74
CA SER A 95 -2.43 -30.33 -50.26
C SER A 95 -1.58 -29.13 -50.69
N GLN A 96 -0.33 -29.01 -50.22
CA GLN A 96 0.57 -27.91 -50.57
C GLN A 96 1.25 -28.08 -51.93
N ASN A 97 1.11 -29.26 -52.57
CA ASN A 97 1.80 -29.61 -53.81
C ASN A 97 0.86 -29.70 -55.04
N GLU A 98 -0.35 -29.14 -54.95
CA GLU A 98 -1.27 -28.87 -56.08
C GLU A 98 -1.76 -30.08 -56.92
N ARG A 99 -1.29 -31.30 -56.61
CA ARG A 99 -1.57 -32.53 -57.37
C ARG A 99 -2.49 -33.53 -56.65
N GLY A 100 -3.00 -33.17 -55.46
CA GLY A 100 -4.01 -33.96 -54.76
C GLY A 100 -3.95 -33.88 -53.22
N ASN A 101 -5.09 -34.08 -52.56
CA ASN A 101 -5.18 -34.00 -51.09
C ASN A 101 -4.70 -35.28 -50.38
N ALA A 102 -4.67 -36.44 -51.06
CA ALA A 102 -4.43 -37.74 -50.43
C ALA A 102 -3.03 -38.28 -50.75
N MET A 103 -2.28 -38.69 -49.72
CA MET A 103 -0.90 -39.17 -49.88
C MET A 103 -0.75 -40.40 -50.78
N LYS A 104 -1.83 -41.21 -50.92
CA LYS A 104 -1.87 -42.36 -51.83
C LYS A 104 -1.66 -42.00 -53.31
N GLN A 105 -2.01 -40.78 -53.72
CA GLN A 105 -1.91 -40.31 -55.10
C GLN A 105 -0.46 -40.08 -55.56
N TYR A 106 0.47 -40.11 -54.62
CA TYR A 106 1.90 -39.93 -54.89
C TYR A 106 2.65 -41.27 -55.06
N ILE A 107 1.96 -42.40 -54.92
CA ILE A 107 2.52 -43.73 -55.20
C ILE A 107 2.44 -43.98 -56.70
N LYS A 108 3.49 -44.55 -57.29
CA LYS A 108 3.50 -44.94 -58.71
C LYS A 108 2.35 -45.90 -59.02
N ASP A 109 1.68 -45.69 -60.14
CA ASP A 109 0.58 -46.56 -60.57
C ASP A 109 1.00 -48.03 -60.60
N GLY A 110 0.16 -48.91 -60.06
CA GLY A 110 0.43 -50.34 -59.91
C GLY A 110 1.30 -50.72 -58.70
N GLN A 111 1.71 -49.76 -57.86
CA GLN A 111 2.50 -50.02 -56.65
C GLN A 111 1.70 -49.75 -55.37
N ASN A 112 2.04 -50.45 -54.29
CA ASN A 112 1.35 -50.33 -52.99
C ASN A 112 2.13 -49.49 -51.97
N ARG A 113 3.39 -49.14 -52.29
CA ARG A 113 4.30 -48.43 -51.39
C ARG A 113 5.24 -47.54 -52.17
N ALA A 114 5.40 -46.31 -51.71
CA ALA A 114 6.45 -45.38 -52.13
C ALA A 114 7.38 -45.06 -50.97
N LYS A 115 8.66 -44.79 -51.25
CA LYS A 115 9.63 -44.37 -50.23
C LYS A 115 10.38 -43.13 -50.72
N ILE A 116 10.49 -42.14 -49.83
CA ILE A 116 11.29 -40.92 -50.02
C ILE A 116 12.38 -40.95 -48.97
N ARG A 117 13.62 -40.72 -49.35
CA ARG A 117 14.76 -40.59 -48.45
C ARG A 117 15.50 -39.30 -48.77
N ILE A 118 15.66 -38.45 -47.78
CA ILE A 118 16.33 -37.15 -47.90
C ILE A 118 17.47 -37.12 -46.89
N VAL A 119 18.68 -36.80 -47.34
CA VAL A 119 19.84 -36.66 -46.47
C VAL A 119 20.17 -35.18 -46.29
N LEU A 120 20.19 -34.74 -45.04
CA LEU A 120 20.54 -33.37 -44.62
C LEU A 120 21.93 -33.36 -43.97
N THR A 121 22.72 -32.35 -44.26
CA THR A 121 24.03 -32.10 -43.63
C THR A 121 23.85 -31.67 -42.16
N ASN A 122 24.75 -32.09 -41.26
CA ASN A 122 24.71 -31.76 -39.85
C ASN A 122 26.06 -31.21 -39.34
N CYS A 123 26.67 -30.31 -40.11
CA CYS A 123 27.95 -29.69 -39.81
C CYS A 123 27.79 -28.19 -39.53
N GLY A 124 28.78 -27.59 -38.86
CA GLY A 124 28.80 -26.15 -38.57
C GLY A 124 27.96 -25.69 -37.36
N PHE A 125 27.76 -24.37 -37.27
CA PHE A 125 27.05 -23.74 -36.16
C PHE A 125 25.55 -24.03 -36.24
N GLY A 126 24.97 -24.59 -35.17
CA GLY A 126 23.57 -24.99 -35.12
C GLY A 126 23.30 -26.48 -35.38
N LYS A 127 24.36 -27.31 -35.48
CA LYS A 127 24.23 -28.77 -35.60
C LYS A 127 23.28 -29.36 -34.54
N CYS A 128 22.52 -30.38 -34.91
CA CYS A 128 21.62 -31.08 -34.01
C CYS A 128 22.42 -32.03 -33.11
N PRO A 129 22.40 -31.85 -31.78
CA PRO A 129 23.08 -32.76 -30.87
C PRO A 129 22.41 -34.13 -30.89
N GLY A 130 23.21 -35.20 -30.94
CA GLY A 130 22.74 -36.58 -30.99
C GLY A 130 22.68 -37.19 -32.40
N TYR A 131 22.94 -36.40 -33.45
CA TYR A 131 23.13 -36.90 -34.81
C TYR A 131 24.61 -36.75 -35.21
N GLY A 132 25.08 -37.64 -36.09
CA GLY A 132 26.42 -37.64 -36.69
C GLY A 132 26.62 -36.54 -37.73
N ASP A 133 27.43 -36.80 -38.76
CA ASP A 133 27.77 -35.83 -39.80
C ASP A 133 26.58 -35.44 -40.69
N ALA A 134 25.60 -36.35 -40.83
CA ALA A 134 24.38 -36.09 -41.59
C ALA A 134 23.15 -36.78 -40.98
N VAL A 135 21.97 -36.32 -41.37
CA VAL A 135 20.66 -36.85 -40.94
C VAL A 135 19.88 -37.34 -42.15
N ALA A 136 19.53 -38.62 -42.18
CA ALA A 136 18.63 -39.18 -43.18
C ALA A 136 17.18 -39.19 -42.65
N VAL A 137 16.31 -38.48 -43.36
CA VAL A 137 14.86 -38.47 -43.16
C VAL A 137 14.22 -39.41 -44.19
N GLU A 138 13.70 -40.54 -43.72
CA GLU A 138 12.98 -41.50 -44.56
C GLU A 138 11.48 -41.43 -44.30
N ARG A 139 10.70 -41.21 -45.36
CA ARG A 139 9.25 -41.29 -45.34
C ARG A 139 8.79 -42.47 -46.18
N THR A 140 8.05 -43.38 -45.58
CA THR A 140 7.39 -44.48 -46.29
C THR A 140 5.90 -44.19 -46.40
N ILE A 141 5.35 -44.28 -47.60
CA ILE A 141 3.95 -44.00 -47.91
C ILE A 141 3.32 -45.28 -48.42
N ASN A 142 2.32 -45.78 -47.69
CA ASN A 142 1.48 -46.90 -48.07
C ASN A 142 0.09 -46.36 -48.46
N LEU A 143 -0.76 -47.24 -49.02
CA LEU A 143 -2.13 -46.88 -49.39
C LEU A 143 -2.98 -46.35 -48.20
N THR A 144 -2.68 -46.80 -46.98
CA THR A 144 -3.45 -46.48 -45.76
C THR A 144 -2.70 -45.61 -44.74
N SER A 145 -1.38 -45.60 -44.75
CA SER A 145 -0.56 -44.97 -43.70
C SER A 145 0.71 -44.33 -44.27
N SER A 146 1.26 -43.36 -43.53
CA SER A 146 2.60 -42.81 -43.82
C SER A 146 3.43 -42.73 -42.55
N THR A 147 4.67 -43.20 -42.59
CA THR A 147 5.57 -43.28 -41.43
C THR A 147 6.89 -42.56 -41.71
N TYR A 148 7.50 -42.03 -40.64
CA TYR A 148 8.81 -41.37 -40.68
C TYR A 148 9.85 -42.22 -39.94
N GLN A 149 11.08 -42.20 -40.43
CA GLN A 149 12.26 -42.71 -39.73
C GLN A 149 13.38 -41.68 -39.85
N LEU A 150 13.96 -41.29 -38.72
CA LEU A 150 15.10 -40.39 -38.63
C LEU A 150 16.33 -41.22 -38.31
N LYS A 151 17.33 -41.13 -39.17
CA LYS A 151 18.60 -41.84 -39.03
C LYS A 151 19.76 -40.86 -38.94
N SER A 152 20.71 -41.15 -38.07
CA SER A 152 22.02 -40.52 -38.04
C SER A 152 22.96 -41.26 -38.99
N LEU A 153 23.75 -40.50 -39.74
CA LEU A 153 24.80 -40.98 -40.63
C LEU A 153 26.14 -40.48 -40.12
N THR A 154 27.09 -41.38 -39.90
CA THR A 154 28.50 -41.07 -39.62
C THR A 154 29.39 -41.64 -40.71
N TYR A 155 30.39 -40.87 -41.13
CA TYR A 155 31.35 -41.31 -42.15
C TYR A 155 32.69 -41.60 -41.49
N GLU A 156 33.00 -42.88 -41.28
CA GLU A 156 34.28 -43.35 -40.73
C GLU A 156 35.01 -44.18 -41.79
N GLU A 157 36.27 -43.86 -42.08
CA GLU A 157 37.14 -44.60 -43.02
C GLU A 157 36.52 -44.85 -44.42
N GLY A 158 35.65 -43.95 -44.90
CA GLY A 158 34.97 -44.08 -46.19
C GLY A 158 33.76 -45.01 -46.19
N ARG A 159 33.35 -45.55 -45.03
CA ARG A 159 32.10 -46.28 -44.84
C ARG A 159 31.05 -45.41 -44.15
N CYS A 160 29.79 -45.51 -44.60
CA CYS A 160 28.67 -44.79 -44.02
C CYS A 160 27.94 -45.72 -43.05
N ASN A 161 27.96 -45.39 -41.76
CA ASN A 161 27.22 -46.11 -40.72
C ASN A 161 25.87 -45.41 -40.48
N GLU A 162 24.77 -46.15 -40.58
CA GLU A 162 23.42 -45.62 -40.37
C GLU A 162 22.84 -46.12 -39.04
N GLN A 163 22.39 -45.20 -38.18
CA GLN A 163 21.72 -45.53 -36.92
C GLN A 163 20.32 -44.89 -36.87
N VAL A 164 19.27 -45.67 -36.61
CA VAL A 164 17.91 -45.13 -36.42
C VAL A 164 17.79 -44.49 -35.04
N ILE A 165 17.35 -43.23 -34.99
CA ILE A 165 17.21 -42.45 -33.74
C ILE A 165 15.75 -42.31 -33.32
N SER A 166 14.84 -42.01 -34.25
CA SER A 166 13.42 -41.80 -33.91
C SER A 166 12.49 -42.16 -35.08
N HIS A 167 11.27 -42.55 -34.71
CA HIS A 167 10.16 -42.77 -35.63
C HIS A 167 9.06 -41.70 -35.50
N LYS A 168 9.22 -40.72 -34.59
CA LYS A 168 8.20 -39.72 -34.28
C LYS A 168 8.32 -38.52 -35.21
N LYS A 169 7.20 -38.09 -35.80
CA LYS A 169 7.12 -36.85 -36.58
C LYS A 169 7.48 -35.61 -35.74
N THR A 170 7.11 -35.58 -34.45
CA THR A 170 7.41 -34.45 -33.57
C THR A 170 8.91 -34.19 -33.41
N ASP A 171 9.75 -35.23 -33.50
CA ASP A 171 11.21 -35.06 -33.46
C ASP A 171 11.76 -34.55 -34.80
N LEU A 172 11.11 -34.89 -35.92
CA LEU A 172 11.39 -34.27 -37.23
C LEU A 172 11.05 -32.77 -37.18
N ASP A 173 9.89 -32.40 -36.64
CA ASP A 173 9.48 -31.00 -36.53
C ASP A 173 10.48 -30.19 -35.67
N LYS A 174 11.00 -30.77 -34.58
CA LYS A 174 12.07 -30.16 -33.76
C LYS A 174 13.38 -30.02 -34.55
N LEU A 175 13.76 -31.06 -35.32
CA LEU A 175 14.96 -31.03 -36.16
C LEU A 175 14.87 -29.90 -37.18
N LEU A 176 13.74 -29.79 -37.88
CA LEU A 176 13.50 -28.75 -38.89
C LEU A 176 13.47 -27.36 -38.27
N ALA A 177 12.83 -27.19 -37.10
CA ALA A 177 12.86 -25.93 -36.37
C ALA A 177 14.28 -25.53 -35.95
N ARG A 178 15.12 -26.50 -35.57
CA ARG A 178 16.53 -26.27 -35.22
C ARG A 178 17.36 -25.84 -36.44
N PHE A 179 17.10 -26.44 -37.60
CA PHE A 179 17.73 -26.06 -38.87
C PHE A 179 17.08 -24.84 -39.54
N SER A 180 16.09 -24.20 -38.91
CA SER A 180 15.33 -23.09 -39.50
C SER A 180 14.69 -23.44 -40.85
N ILE A 181 14.20 -24.67 -41.00
CA ILE A 181 13.49 -25.14 -42.20
C ILE A 181 11.98 -25.03 -41.94
N HIS A 182 11.33 -24.09 -42.64
CA HIS A 182 9.89 -23.83 -42.49
C HIS A 182 9.16 -24.04 -43.83
N LEU A 183 8.57 -25.22 -44.03
CA LEU A 183 7.84 -25.55 -45.27
C LEU A 183 6.56 -24.71 -45.50
N ASP A 184 5.96 -24.23 -44.41
CA ASP A 184 4.76 -23.39 -44.48
C ASP A 184 5.07 -21.96 -44.94
N ASN A 185 6.33 -21.52 -44.86
CA ASN A 185 6.74 -20.20 -45.34
C ASN A 185 6.74 -20.19 -46.89
N PRO A 186 5.85 -19.42 -47.53
CA PRO A 186 5.72 -19.43 -48.99
C PRO A 186 6.95 -18.92 -49.72
N ILE A 187 7.83 -18.16 -49.06
CA ILE A 187 9.06 -17.64 -49.67
C ILE A 187 10.20 -18.68 -49.62
N PHE A 188 10.19 -19.56 -48.61
CA PHE A 188 11.14 -20.68 -48.52
C PHE A 188 10.82 -21.76 -49.57
N TRP A 189 9.53 -22.06 -49.71
CA TRP A 189 9.00 -23.09 -50.60
C TRP A 189 8.01 -22.48 -51.60
N MET A 190 8.52 -22.04 -52.75
CA MET A 190 7.72 -21.43 -53.81
C MET A 190 7.32 -22.47 -54.87
N SER A 191 6.05 -22.91 -54.81
CA SER A 191 5.43 -23.72 -55.86
C SER A 191 5.03 -22.86 -57.05
N GLN A 192 4.70 -23.50 -58.18
CA GLN A 192 4.25 -22.82 -59.38
C GLN A 192 3.04 -21.89 -59.12
N ASN A 193 1.98 -22.34 -58.43
CA ASN A 193 0.84 -21.46 -58.16
C ASN A 193 1.18 -20.37 -57.14
N ARG A 194 2.03 -20.65 -56.14
CA ARG A 194 2.52 -19.61 -55.20
C ARG A 194 3.29 -18.52 -55.93
N CYS A 195 4.15 -18.89 -56.88
CA CYS A 195 4.83 -17.94 -57.76
C CYS A 195 3.83 -17.15 -58.61
N ARG A 196 2.81 -17.80 -59.18
CA ARG A 196 1.76 -17.14 -59.97
C ARG A 196 0.97 -16.13 -59.16
N GLU A 197 0.39 -16.55 -58.04
CA GLU A 197 -0.37 -15.69 -57.12
C GLU A 197 0.47 -14.48 -56.69
N PHE A 198 1.76 -14.70 -56.42
CA PHE A 198 2.66 -13.65 -55.99
C PHE A 198 3.02 -12.65 -57.10
N LEU A 199 3.44 -13.12 -58.27
CA LEU A 199 3.83 -12.26 -59.40
C LEU A 199 2.61 -11.51 -59.99
N GLN A 200 1.40 -12.10 -59.91
CA GLN A 200 0.17 -11.53 -60.47
C GLN A 200 -0.67 -10.71 -59.48
N GLU A 201 -0.57 -10.92 -58.16
CA GLU A 201 -1.32 -10.17 -57.14
C GLU A 201 -0.41 -9.51 -56.08
N LEU A 202 0.18 -8.36 -56.44
CA LEU A 202 1.01 -7.55 -55.54
C LEU A 202 0.17 -6.67 -54.60
N LYS A 203 -0.79 -7.26 -53.87
CA LYS A 203 -1.62 -6.53 -52.90
C LYS A 203 -0.79 -6.13 -51.66
N PRO A 204 -0.87 -4.88 -51.17
CA PRO A 204 -0.03 -4.41 -50.07
C PRO A 204 -0.12 -5.26 -48.79
N GLU A 205 -1.32 -5.71 -48.42
CA GLU A 205 -1.55 -6.54 -47.22
C GLU A 205 -0.90 -7.93 -47.34
N LYS A 206 -0.98 -8.55 -48.52
CA LYS A 206 -0.38 -9.87 -48.77
C LYS A 206 1.14 -9.79 -48.67
N LEU A 207 1.75 -8.74 -49.22
CA LEU A 207 3.19 -8.50 -49.14
C LEU A 207 3.66 -8.32 -47.68
N TYR A 208 2.88 -7.61 -46.85
CA TYR A 208 3.19 -7.45 -45.43
C TYR A 208 3.15 -8.76 -44.65
N ASN A 209 2.08 -9.56 -44.81
CA ASN A 209 1.99 -10.86 -44.17
C ASN A 209 3.13 -11.79 -44.60
N MET A 210 3.55 -11.69 -45.87
CA MET A 210 4.67 -12.46 -46.37
C MET A 210 6.00 -12.02 -45.75
N PHE A 211 6.26 -10.71 -45.64
CA PHE A 211 7.41 -10.17 -44.93
C PHE A 211 7.49 -10.68 -43.49
N MET A 212 6.37 -10.60 -42.75
CA MET A 212 6.29 -11.03 -41.35
C MET A 212 6.49 -12.55 -41.19
N SER A 213 5.97 -13.36 -42.11
CA SER A 213 6.16 -14.81 -42.12
C SER A 213 7.59 -15.19 -42.54
N ALA A 214 8.16 -14.49 -43.52
CA ALA A 214 9.47 -14.79 -44.07
C ALA A 214 10.59 -14.55 -43.06
N THR A 215 10.53 -13.41 -42.39
CA THR A 215 11.50 -12.98 -41.38
C THR A 215 11.35 -13.71 -40.05
N GLY A 216 10.32 -14.54 -39.87
CA GLY A 216 10.02 -15.23 -38.60
C GLY A 216 9.45 -14.31 -37.51
N LEU A 217 9.15 -13.05 -37.84
CA LEU A 217 8.58 -12.07 -36.91
C LEU A 217 7.15 -12.45 -36.50
N ASP A 218 6.37 -13.07 -37.38
CA ASP A 218 5.04 -13.57 -37.03
C ASP A 218 5.07 -14.68 -35.98
N PHE A 219 6.03 -15.60 -36.07
CA PHE A 219 6.18 -16.66 -35.08
C PHE A 219 6.56 -16.09 -33.72
N SER A 220 7.52 -15.16 -33.70
CA SER A 220 7.95 -14.46 -32.49
C SER A 220 6.77 -13.72 -31.84
N ARG A 221 5.96 -13.02 -32.64
CA ARG A 221 4.76 -12.33 -32.17
C ARG A 221 3.74 -13.29 -31.54
N ARG A 222 3.48 -14.45 -32.16
CA ARG A 222 2.57 -15.46 -31.62
C ARG A 222 3.08 -16.01 -30.29
N CYS A 223 4.37 -16.35 -30.20
CA CYS A 223 4.99 -16.82 -28.95
C CYS A 223 4.83 -15.80 -27.81
N TYR A 224 4.97 -14.50 -28.11
CA TYR A 224 4.78 -13.44 -27.11
C TYR A 224 3.32 -13.29 -26.71
N SER A 225 2.39 -13.39 -27.65
CA SER A 225 0.95 -13.40 -27.36
C SER A 225 0.54 -14.59 -26.47
N GLU A 226 1.07 -15.79 -26.74
CA GLU A 226 0.84 -16.97 -25.89
C GLU A 226 1.48 -16.78 -24.50
N SER A 227 2.67 -16.20 -24.44
CA SER A 227 3.32 -15.87 -23.16
C SER A 227 2.52 -14.85 -22.35
N GLU A 228 1.83 -13.91 -23.01
CA GLU A 228 0.91 -12.96 -22.38
C GLU A 228 -0.29 -13.68 -21.77
N THR A 229 -0.91 -14.61 -22.51
CA THR A 229 -2.02 -15.41 -21.97
C THR A 229 -1.61 -16.26 -20.76
N TYR A 230 -0.43 -16.89 -20.79
CA TYR A 230 0.09 -17.64 -19.64
C TYR A 230 0.40 -16.74 -18.43
N SER A 231 0.85 -15.51 -18.68
CA SER A 231 1.06 -14.52 -17.62
C SER A 231 -0.26 -14.12 -16.97
N ASP A 232 -1.32 -13.92 -17.74
CA ASP A 232 -2.65 -13.58 -17.23
C ASP A 232 -3.30 -14.74 -16.46
N GLU A 233 -3.15 -15.98 -16.95
CA GLU A 233 -3.57 -17.18 -16.21
C GLU A 233 -2.84 -17.32 -14.87
N SER A 234 -1.53 -17.07 -14.87
CA SER A 234 -0.72 -17.09 -13.65
C SER A 234 -1.15 -16.00 -12.66
N GLU A 235 -1.55 -14.82 -13.14
CA GLU A 235 -2.08 -13.75 -12.29
C GLU A 235 -3.42 -14.14 -11.65
N LYS A 236 -4.32 -14.80 -12.40
CA LYS A 236 -5.57 -15.33 -11.84
C LYS A 236 -5.30 -16.34 -10.71
N LEU A 237 -4.30 -17.20 -10.87
CA LEU A 237 -3.89 -18.14 -9.81
C LEU A 237 -3.32 -17.40 -8.58
N VAL A 238 -2.54 -16.33 -8.77
CA VAL A 238 -2.04 -15.51 -7.65
C VAL A 238 -3.20 -14.84 -6.90
N LEU A 239 -4.24 -14.39 -7.62
CA LEU A 239 -5.45 -13.82 -7.03
C LEU A 239 -6.25 -14.85 -6.22
N SER A 240 -6.37 -16.10 -6.69
CA SER A 240 -7.07 -17.14 -5.93
C SER A 240 -6.32 -17.52 -4.65
N ILE A 241 -4.98 -17.59 -4.68
CA ILE A 241 -4.17 -17.80 -3.48
C ILE A 241 -4.34 -16.63 -2.50
N ARG A 242 -4.40 -15.38 -3.00
CA ARG A 242 -4.66 -14.20 -2.16
C ARG A 242 -6.01 -14.28 -1.46
N GLN A 243 -7.06 -14.71 -2.17
CA GLN A 243 -8.38 -14.92 -1.57
C GLN A 243 -8.33 -15.96 -0.46
N ALA A 244 -7.70 -17.11 -0.70
CA ALA A 244 -7.53 -18.14 0.31
C ALA A 244 -6.75 -17.66 1.55
N CYS A 245 -5.72 -16.82 1.38
CA CYS A 245 -5.04 -16.17 2.51
C CYS A 245 -5.99 -15.27 3.32
N CYS A 246 -6.84 -14.49 2.64
CA CYS A 246 -7.81 -13.59 3.27
C CYS A 246 -8.85 -14.38 4.08
N ASP A 247 -9.36 -15.49 3.53
CA ASP A 247 -10.36 -16.32 4.20
C ASP A 247 -9.78 -16.99 5.45
N LYS A 248 -8.54 -17.49 5.37
CA LYS A 248 -7.83 -18.03 6.54
C LYS A 248 -7.55 -16.98 7.61
N LEU A 249 -7.23 -15.75 7.20
CA LEU A 249 -7.02 -14.63 8.15
C LEU A 249 -8.32 -14.28 8.90
N LYS A 250 -9.46 -14.21 8.20
CA LYS A 250 -10.78 -14.01 8.83
C LYS A 250 -11.11 -15.14 9.82
N GLU A 251 -10.78 -16.37 9.47
CA GLU A 251 -10.97 -17.54 10.34
C GLU A 251 -10.13 -17.45 11.62
N ILE A 252 -8.85 -17.04 11.50
CA ILE A 252 -7.96 -16.77 12.65
C ILE A 252 -8.53 -15.64 13.53
N GLU A 253 -9.02 -14.55 12.94
CA GLU A 253 -9.60 -13.43 13.68
C GLU A 253 -10.83 -13.84 14.49
N LYS A 254 -11.75 -14.60 13.87
CA LYS A 254 -12.92 -15.16 14.56
C LYS A 254 -12.53 -16.02 15.75
N LEU A 255 -11.56 -16.93 15.58
CA LEU A 255 -11.09 -17.78 16.67
C LEU A 255 -10.39 -16.99 17.78
N ARG A 256 -9.62 -15.94 17.45
CA ARG A 256 -9.03 -15.03 18.45
C ARG A 256 -10.09 -14.27 19.23
N GLU A 257 -11.14 -13.81 18.56
CA GLU A 257 -12.25 -13.11 19.22
C GLU A 257 -13.00 -14.05 20.17
N ASN A 258 -13.31 -15.27 19.73
CA ASN A 258 -13.93 -16.28 20.56
C ASN A 258 -13.07 -16.62 21.79
N ARG A 259 -11.74 -16.75 21.63
CA ARG A 259 -10.83 -16.96 22.77
C ARG A 259 -10.85 -15.80 23.78
N LYS A 260 -10.87 -14.55 23.30
CA LYS A 260 -11.01 -13.38 24.19
C LYS A 260 -12.34 -13.39 24.95
N ARG A 261 -13.43 -13.80 24.31
CA ARG A 261 -14.75 -13.95 24.97
C ARG A 261 -14.70 -15.00 26.08
N VAL A 262 -14.04 -16.14 25.84
CA VAL A 262 -13.84 -17.19 26.86
C VAL A 262 -12.98 -16.68 28.03
N GLN A 263 -11.84 -16.03 27.77
CA GLN A 263 -10.99 -15.46 28.83
C GLN A 263 -11.73 -14.40 29.68
N ASN A 264 -12.50 -13.53 29.03
CA ASN A 264 -13.32 -12.55 29.73
C ASN A 264 -14.40 -13.21 30.60
N MET A 265 -15.01 -14.31 30.12
CA MET A 265 -15.97 -15.08 30.91
C MET A 265 -15.31 -15.68 32.16
N GLU A 266 -14.10 -16.22 32.03
CA GLU A 266 -13.35 -16.83 33.13
C GLU A 266 -12.91 -15.79 34.18
N GLN A 267 -12.43 -14.62 33.72
CA GLN A 267 -12.16 -13.48 34.61
C GLN A 267 -13.42 -12.99 35.31
N ASN A 268 -14.57 -12.93 34.61
CA ASN A 268 -15.84 -12.54 35.24
C ASN A 268 -16.28 -13.56 36.29
N LYS A 269 -16.03 -14.87 36.09
CA LYS A 269 -16.31 -15.92 37.10
C LYS A 269 -15.42 -15.74 38.34
N GLN A 270 -14.14 -15.42 38.18
CA GLN A 270 -13.24 -15.12 39.30
C GLN A 270 -13.72 -13.87 40.07
N ASN A 271 -14.00 -12.77 39.37
CA ASN A 271 -14.51 -11.54 39.98
C ASN A 271 -15.86 -11.77 40.71
N LEU A 272 -16.73 -12.64 40.19
CA LEU A 272 -17.98 -13.00 40.86
C LEU A 272 -17.73 -13.77 42.16
N SER A 273 -16.71 -14.65 42.20
CA SER A 273 -16.32 -15.36 43.43
C SER A 273 -15.77 -14.42 44.51
N GLU A 274 -14.97 -13.43 44.12
CA GLU A 274 -14.47 -12.40 45.03
C GLU A 274 -15.60 -11.49 45.56
N LEU A 275 -16.51 -11.06 44.68
CA LEU A 275 -17.71 -10.31 45.07
C LEU A 275 -18.62 -11.12 46.00
N LYS A 276 -18.74 -12.43 45.79
CA LYS A 276 -19.51 -13.32 46.67
C LYS A 276 -18.93 -13.39 48.09
N ASN A 277 -17.61 -13.32 48.23
CA ASN A 277 -16.92 -13.24 49.51
C ASN A 277 -17.12 -11.86 50.17
N ILE A 278 -17.07 -10.78 49.38
CA ILE A 278 -17.32 -9.41 49.87
C ILE A 278 -18.77 -9.25 50.36
N LEU A 279 -19.76 -9.74 49.60
CA LEU A 279 -21.19 -9.68 49.95
C LEU A 279 -21.50 -10.32 51.32
N ARG A 280 -20.72 -11.31 51.77
CA ARG A 280 -20.89 -11.92 53.11
C ARG A 280 -20.53 -10.98 54.27
N TRP A 281 -19.65 -10.01 54.05
CA TRP A 281 -19.19 -9.06 55.08
C TRP A 281 -19.91 -7.71 55.05
N LEU A 282 -20.66 -7.40 53.98
CA LEU A 282 -21.38 -6.13 53.85
C LEU A 282 -22.47 -5.91 54.91
N PRO A 283 -23.31 -6.89 55.30
CA PRO A 283 -24.32 -6.69 56.34
C PRO A 283 -23.72 -6.26 57.69
N VAL A 284 -22.53 -6.78 58.01
CA VAL A 284 -21.78 -6.43 59.24
C VAL A 284 -21.26 -4.99 59.17
N ARG A 285 -20.73 -4.58 58.01
CA ARG A 285 -20.26 -3.21 57.77
C ARG A 285 -21.42 -2.21 57.80
N ASP A 286 -22.56 -2.54 57.20
CA ASP A 286 -23.70 -1.64 57.07
C ASP A 286 -24.34 -1.37 58.42
N CYS A 287 -24.52 -2.43 59.21
CA CYS A 287 -24.93 -2.30 60.60
C CYS A 287 -23.92 -1.45 61.41
N HIS A 288 -22.61 -1.58 61.15
CA HIS A 288 -21.57 -0.77 61.80
C HIS A 288 -21.59 0.72 61.37
N LYS A 289 -21.74 0.99 60.07
CA LYS A 289 -21.84 2.35 59.53
C LYS A 289 -23.12 3.02 60.01
N ASP A 290 -24.25 2.30 60.04
CA ASP A 290 -25.52 2.86 60.49
C ASP A 290 -25.51 3.13 61.99
N LEU A 291 -24.84 2.31 62.80
CA LEU A 291 -24.58 2.62 64.20
C LEU A 291 -23.80 3.94 64.37
N CYS A 292 -22.64 4.08 63.71
CA CYS A 292 -21.82 5.29 63.79
C CYS A 292 -22.56 6.54 63.27
N LYS A 293 -23.35 6.39 62.20
CA LYS A 293 -24.21 7.48 61.69
C LYS A 293 -25.27 7.87 62.72
N HIS A 294 -25.94 6.91 63.35
CA HIS A 294 -26.98 7.19 64.33
C HIS A 294 -26.41 7.85 65.61
N ASP A 295 -25.21 7.47 66.03
CA ASP A 295 -24.48 8.12 67.13
C ASP A 295 -24.07 9.56 66.80
N GLU A 296 -23.53 9.81 65.61
CA GLU A 296 -23.22 11.17 65.16
C GLU A 296 -24.48 12.04 64.96
N LEU A 297 -25.57 11.46 64.44
CA LEU A 297 -26.84 12.15 64.26
C LEU A 297 -27.47 12.52 65.60
N LEU A 298 -27.29 11.70 66.64
CA LEU A 298 -27.74 11.99 68.00
C LEU A 298 -27.02 13.21 68.58
N ALA A 299 -25.69 13.28 68.42
CA ALA A 299 -24.87 14.41 68.86
C ALA A 299 -25.21 15.70 68.08
N LYS A 300 -25.37 15.60 66.75
CA LYS A 300 -25.71 16.74 65.89
C LYS A 300 -27.15 17.22 66.10
N ALA A 301 -28.13 16.32 66.31
CA ALA A 301 -29.52 16.68 66.55
C ALA A 301 -29.70 17.46 67.86
N ALA A 302 -28.97 17.08 68.92
CA ALA A 302 -28.98 17.78 70.20
C ALA A 302 -28.42 19.22 70.10
N GLU A 303 -27.36 19.42 69.33
CA GLU A 303 -26.77 20.76 69.12
C GLU A 303 -27.64 21.66 68.21
N VAL A 304 -28.26 21.07 67.19
CA VAL A 304 -29.13 21.75 66.24
C VAL A 304 -30.44 22.20 66.90
N TYR A 305 -31.00 21.41 67.82
CA TYR A 305 -32.20 21.78 68.58
C TYR A 305 -32.01 23.09 69.37
N ALA A 306 -30.85 23.30 70.00
CA ALA A 306 -30.53 24.52 70.74
C ALA A 306 -30.37 25.76 69.85
N LYS A 307 -29.76 25.61 68.66
CA LYS A 307 -29.54 26.71 67.69
C LYS A 307 -30.83 27.12 66.96
N LEU A 308 -31.70 26.17 66.63
CA LEU A 308 -32.97 26.43 65.92
C LEU A 308 -33.96 27.25 66.75
N LYS A 309 -33.98 27.07 68.07
CA LYS A 309 -34.89 27.78 68.99
C LYS A 309 -34.62 29.29 69.06
N GLY A 310 -33.35 29.72 68.94
CA GLY A 310 -32.97 31.14 68.91
C GLY A 310 -33.17 31.82 67.54
N GLY A 311 -33.06 31.07 66.43
CA GLY A 311 -33.24 31.59 65.07
C GLY A 311 -34.69 31.83 64.65
N PHE A 312 -35.65 31.16 65.29
CA PHE A 312 -37.08 31.28 64.99
C PHE A 312 -37.63 32.70 65.22
N ALA A 313 -37.19 33.38 66.29
CA ALA A 313 -37.67 34.71 66.66
C ALA A 313 -37.21 35.86 65.72
N ILE A 314 -36.14 35.66 64.96
CA ILE A 314 -35.59 36.68 64.04
C ILE A 314 -36.28 36.61 62.67
N LYS A 315 -36.63 35.40 62.21
CA LYS A 315 -37.23 35.20 60.88
C LYS A 315 -38.70 35.62 60.80
N GLU A 316 -39.39 35.65 61.92
CA GLU A 316 -40.79 36.11 61.99
C GLU A 316 -40.95 37.58 61.57
N LYS A 317 -39.96 38.44 61.91
CA LYS A 317 -39.94 39.85 61.47
C LYS A 317 -39.62 40.02 59.99
N MET A 318 -38.73 39.21 59.42
CA MET A 318 -38.34 39.32 58.00
C MET A 318 -39.45 38.88 57.04
N LYS A 319 -40.34 37.99 57.46
CA LYS A 319 -41.49 37.52 56.68
C LYS A 319 -42.50 38.64 56.37
N ALA A 320 -42.71 39.56 57.31
CA ALA A 320 -43.64 40.68 57.14
C ALA A 320 -43.21 41.63 56.00
N ASP A 321 -41.90 41.87 55.85
CA ASP A 321 -41.35 42.75 54.82
C ASP A 321 -41.40 42.14 53.41
N CYS A 322 -41.24 40.82 53.28
CA CYS A 322 -41.33 40.11 51.99
C CYS A 322 -42.76 40.11 51.42
N VAL A 323 -43.78 40.03 52.28
CA VAL A 323 -45.19 40.02 51.84
C VAL A 323 -45.59 41.36 51.19
N GLN A 324 -45.12 42.49 51.73
CA GLN A 324 -45.38 43.81 51.14
C GLN A 324 -44.73 44.00 49.75
N LYS A 325 -43.54 43.42 49.53
CA LYS A 325 -42.87 43.47 48.22
C LYS A 325 -43.61 42.64 47.16
N PHE A 326 -44.15 41.49 47.54
CA PHE A 326 -44.89 40.60 46.65
C PHE A 326 -46.13 41.28 46.04
N GLU A 327 -46.92 41.99 46.86
CA GLU A 327 -48.13 42.69 46.40
C GLU A 327 -47.83 43.79 45.36
N GLN A 328 -46.68 44.46 45.47
CA GLN A 328 -46.27 45.51 44.54
C GLN A 328 -45.86 44.95 43.16
N ILE A 329 -45.20 43.79 43.12
CA ILE A 329 -44.79 43.14 41.87
C ILE A 329 -46.00 42.53 41.16
N GLN A 330 -47.00 42.03 41.91
CA GLN A 330 -48.24 41.44 41.38
C GLN A 330 -49.01 42.44 40.50
N LYS A 331 -49.20 43.67 40.98
CA LYS A 331 -49.86 44.76 40.24
C LYS A 331 -49.13 45.16 38.95
N ASN A 332 -47.81 45.00 38.91
CA ASN A 332 -47.02 45.31 37.72
C ASN A 332 -47.12 44.22 36.66
N LYS A 333 -47.24 42.94 37.07
CA LYS A 333 -47.44 41.81 36.15
C LYS A 333 -48.74 41.96 35.36
N GLU A 334 -49.84 42.26 36.05
CA GLU A 334 -51.17 42.37 35.44
C GLU A 334 -51.19 43.40 34.28
N LYS A 335 -50.53 44.55 34.45
CA LYS A 335 -50.40 45.58 33.41
C LYS A 335 -49.57 45.18 32.19
N LEU A 336 -48.57 44.30 32.36
CA LEU A 336 -47.78 43.77 31.24
C LEU A 336 -48.53 42.66 30.51
N GLN A 337 -49.34 41.88 31.24
CA GLN A 337 -50.14 40.79 30.69
C GLN A 337 -51.18 41.30 29.68
N GLU A 338 -51.87 42.39 30.03
CA GLU A 338 -52.83 43.07 29.15
C GLU A 338 -52.19 43.57 27.84
N LYS A 339 -50.94 44.04 27.87
CA LYS A 339 -50.22 44.47 26.65
C LYS A 339 -49.83 43.31 25.73
N VAL A 340 -49.49 42.14 26.29
CA VAL A 340 -49.14 40.96 25.50
C VAL A 340 -50.36 40.41 24.76
N GLU A 341 -51.54 40.40 25.39
CA GLU A 341 -52.79 39.96 24.73
C GLU A 341 -53.12 40.83 23.51
N VAL A 342 -53.03 42.15 23.63
CA VAL A 342 -53.27 43.08 22.51
C VAL A 342 -52.33 42.81 21.33
N PHE A 343 -51.03 42.62 21.58
CA PHE A 343 -50.09 42.31 20.49
C PHE A 343 -50.29 40.90 19.90
N GLN A 344 -50.73 39.93 20.69
CA GLN A 344 -51.05 38.58 20.18
C GLN A 344 -52.24 38.60 19.22
N ASP A 345 -53.25 39.45 19.46
CA ASP A 345 -54.39 39.60 18.55
C ASP A 345 -54.01 40.34 17.25
N GLU A 346 -53.15 41.36 17.31
CA GLU A 346 -52.56 41.98 16.11
C GLU A 346 -51.77 40.95 15.28
N LEU A 347 -51.11 39.99 15.93
CA LEU A 347 -50.35 38.94 15.28
C LEU A 347 -51.22 37.88 14.60
N LYS A 348 -52.45 37.63 15.11
CA LYS A 348 -53.42 36.76 14.44
C LYS A 348 -53.89 37.40 13.14
N ASN A 349 -54.24 38.68 13.16
CA ASN A 349 -54.70 39.42 11.98
C ASN A 349 -53.64 39.43 10.87
N LEU A 350 -52.37 39.70 11.20
CA LEU A 350 -51.25 39.60 10.25
C LEU A 350 -51.00 38.16 9.75
N GLY A 351 -51.43 37.15 10.51
CA GLY A 351 -51.35 35.73 10.14
C GLY A 351 -52.39 35.33 9.10
N GLU A 352 -53.61 35.85 9.23
CA GLU A 352 -54.68 35.68 8.26
C GLU A 352 -54.35 36.39 6.94
N GLU A 353 -53.82 37.61 7.01
CA GLU A 353 -53.37 38.36 5.83
C GLU A 353 -52.24 37.62 5.08
N LYS A 354 -51.28 37.05 5.80
CA LYS A 354 -50.22 36.20 5.23
C LYS A 354 -50.80 34.96 4.53
N LYS A 355 -51.82 34.34 5.13
CA LYS A 355 -52.44 33.14 4.56
C LYS A 355 -53.17 33.49 3.26
N SER A 356 -53.92 34.59 3.23
CA SER A 356 -54.57 35.11 2.02
C SER A 356 -53.56 35.35 0.90
N ARG A 357 -52.45 36.07 1.17
CA ARG A 357 -51.39 36.34 0.17
C ARG A 357 -50.69 35.07 -0.34
N ARG A 358 -50.57 34.04 0.52
CA ARG A 358 -50.01 32.74 0.12
C ARG A 358 -50.97 31.97 -0.78
N ASP A 359 -52.26 32.00 -0.47
CA ASP A 359 -53.29 31.31 -1.24
C ASP A 359 -53.44 31.95 -2.64
N GLU A 360 -53.36 33.29 -2.73
CA GLU A 360 -53.26 34.03 -4.00
C GLU A 360 -52.03 33.64 -4.84
N MET A 361 -50.84 33.52 -4.21
CA MET A 361 -49.65 33.03 -4.91
C MET A 361 -49.81 31.59 -5.42
N LEU A 362 -50.54 30.75 -4.68
CA LEU A 362 -50.77 29.36 -5.06
C LEU A 362 -51.71 29.27 -6.26
N ASP A 363 -52.75 30.13 -6.31
CA ASP A 363 -53.68 30.21 -7.43
C ASP A 363 -52.98 30.73 -8.70
N ILE A 364 -52.21 31.81 -8.61
CA ILE A 364 -51.40 32.32 -9.73
C ILE A 364 -50.41 31.25 -10.22
N GLY A 365 -49.79 30.51 -9.29
CA GLY A 365 -48.91 29.39 -9.63
C GLY A 365 -49.62 28.21 -10.33
N GLN A 366 -50.88 27.92 -9.99
CA GLN A 366 -51.68 26.91 -10.68
C GLN A 366 -52.08 27.37 -12.09
N GLN A 367 -52.45 28.64 -12.25
CA GLN A 367 -52.73 29.24 -13.56
C GLN A 367 -51.49 29.20 -14.46
N LEU A 368 -50.31 29.53 -13.94
CA LEU A 368 -49.04 29.48 -14.66
C LEU A 368 -48.70 28.06 -15.15
N ASN A 369 -48.84 27.06 -14.27
CA ASN A 369 -48.64 25.65 -14.63
C ASN A 369 -49.62 25.16 -15.72
N THR A 370 -50.82 25.74 -15.77
CA THR A 370 -51.82 25.38 -16.79
C THR A 370 -51.46 25.97 -18.14
N VAL A 371 -50.98 27.21 -18.17
CA VAL A 371 -50.44 27.87 -19.37
C VAL A 371 -49.19 27.15 -19.88
N GLU A 372 -48.26 26.77 -18.99
CA GLU A 372 -47.07 25.99 -19.35
C GLU A 372 -47.41 24.62 -19.96
N ARG A 373 -48.43 23.93 -19.44
CA ARG A 373 -48.89 22.65 -20.03
C ARG A 373 -49.44 22.86 -21.43
N ASN A 374 -50.23 23.90 -21.64
CA ASN A 374 -50.79 24.22 -22.96
C ASN A 374 -49.69 24.62 -23.95
N HIS A 375 -48.67 25.36 -23.51
CA HIS A 375 -47.47 25.66 -24.30
C HIS A 375 -46.76 24.38 -24.75
N ARG A 376 -46.59 23.39 -23.86
CA ARG A 376 -45.96 22.10 -24.18
C ARG A 376 -46.77 21.25 -25.16
N ILE A 377 -48.10 21.31 -25.10
CA ILE A 377 -48.98 20.58 -26.04
C ILE A 377 -48.86 21.20 -27.45
N LEU A 378 -48.91 22.53 -27.56
CA LEU A 378 -48.70 23.23 -28.84
C LEU A 378 -47.30 23.00 -29.42
N ASP A 379 -46.26 22.90 -28.56
CA ASP A 379 -44.91 22.53 -29.00
C ASP A 379 -44.84 21.12 -29.61
N ALA A 380 -45.57 20.16 -29.04
CA ALA A 380 -45.64 18.81 -29.58
C ALA A 380 -46.38 18.77 -30.94
N GLU A 381 -47.45 19.55 -31.09
CA GLU A 381 -48.23 19.63 -32.33
C GLU A 381 -47.48 20.38 -33.46
N ILE A 382 -46.78 21.48 -33.13
CA ILE A 382 -45.86 22.15 -34.05
C ILE A 382 -44.75 21.18 -34.48
N GLY A 383 -44.17 20.44 -33.53
CA GLY A 383 -43.15 19.42 -33.81
C GLY A 383 -43.65 18.33 -34.75
N SER A 384 -44.89 17.84 -34.56
CA SER A 384 -45.51 16.84 -35.43
C SER A 384 -45.73 17.36 -36.86
N MET A 385 -46.19 18.61 -37.02
CA MET A 385 -46.39 19.23 -38.35
C MET A 385 -45.07 19.60 -39.04
N GLU A 386 -44.05 20.00 -38.29
CA GLU A 386 -42.68 20.22 -38.79
C GLU A 386 -42.02 18.92 -39.25
N GLN A 387 -42.32 17.81 -38.56
CA GLN A 387 -41.84 16.48 -38.94
C GLN A 387 -42.51 15.98 -40.23
N GLN A 388 -43.81 16.28 -40.42
CA GLN A 388 -44.52 16.03 -41.69
C GLN A 388 -44.03 16.93 -42.84
N LEU A 389 -43.67 18.20 -42.58
CA LEU A 389 -43.01 19.05 -43.57
C LEU A 389 -41.62 18.51 -43.96
N LYS A 390 -40.83 18.06 -42.98
CA LYS A 390 -39.51 17.45 -43.20
C LYS A 390 -39.57 16.19 -44.06
N GLU A 391 -40.60 15.35 -43.90
CA GLU A 391 -40.78 14.14 -44.72
C GLU A 391 -41.12 14.46 -46.18
N ILE A 392 -41.82 15.57 -46.44
CA ILE A 392 -42.16 16.01 -47.81
C ILE A 392 -40.99 16.80 -48.45
N GLU A 393 -40.24 17.58 -47.68
CA GLU A 393 -39.01 18.26 -48.12
C GLU A 393 -37.88 17.27 -48.49
N ALA A 394 -37.79 16.13 -47.79
CA ALA A 394 -36.79 15.09 -48.04
C ALA A 394 -36.89 14.42 -49.44
N LYS A 395 -38.02 14.55 -50.14
CA LYS A 395 -38.23 13.95 -51.47
C LYS A 395 -38.06 14.92 -52.64
N LYS A 396 -37.95 16.24 -52.40
CA LYS A 396 -38.15 17.23 -53.47
C LYS A 396 -36.87 17.69 -54.18
N ASN A 397 -35.84 18.11 -53.46
CA ASN A 397 -34.85 18.97 -54.11
C ASN A 397 -33.56 18.24 -54.43
N GLN A 398 -33.20 18.34 -55.71
CA GLN A 398 -31.88 18.72 -56.19
C GLN A 398 -31.40 20.05 -55.53
N GLY A 399 -31.47 20.12 -54.20
CA GLY A 399 -30.78 21.03 -53.28
C GLY A 399 -29.48 20.37 -52.83
N ILE A 400 -28.83 19.69 -53.78
CA ILE A 400 -27.56 18.99 -53.59
C ILE A 400 -26.46 19.99 -53.21
N GLN A 401 -26.61 21.29 -53.49
CA GLN A 401 -25.67 22.32 -53.04
C GLN A 401 -25.96 22.89 -51.64
N TYR A 402 -27.23 23.07 -51.23
CA TYR A 402 -27.55 23.62 -49.91
C TYR A 402 -27.47 22.55 -48.80
N SER A 403 -27.88 21.30 -49.04
CA SER A 403 -27.74 20.22 -48.04
C SER A 403 -26.28 19.76 -47.88
N ILE A 404 -25.47 19.80 -48.95
CA ILE A 404 -24.02 19.64 -48.86
C ILE A 404 -23.42 20.82 -48.08
N ALA A 405 -23.78 22.07 -48.39
CA ALA A 405 -23.28 23.24 -47.68
C ALA A 405 -23.71 23.27 -46.19
N GLU A 406 -24.89 22.77 -45.85
CA GLU A 406 -25.40 22.71 -44.48
C GLU A 406 -24.74 21.56 -43.69
N ILE A 407 -24.52 20.39 -44.31
CA ILE A 407 -23.73 19.30 -43.72
C ILE A 407 -22.24 19.69 -43.62
N GLU A 408 -21.70 20.43 -44.60
CA GLU A 408 -20.34 20.98 -44.58
C GLU A 408 -20.19 22.09 -43.53
N ALA A 409 -21.20 22.95 -43.36
CA ALA A 409 -21.24 23.97 -42.30
C ALA A 409 -21.38 23.34 -40.91
N GLU A 410 -22.24 22.33 -40.75
CA GLU A 410 -22.39 21.59 -39.49
C GLU A 410 -21.12 20.77 -39.18
N LEU A 411 -20.46 20.20 -40.19
CA LEU A 411 -19.15 19.56 -40.05
C LEU A 411 -18.05 20.56 -39.66
N PHE A 412 -18.03 21.75 -40.26
CA PHE A 412 -17.09 22.82 -39.94
C PHE A 412 -17.32 23.37 -38.53
N GLU A 413 -18.57 23.55 -38.11
CA GLU A 413 -18.94 23.96 -36.76
C GLU A 413 -18.61 22.87 -35.72
N LEU A 414 -18.88 21.60 -36.04
CA LEU A 414 -18.44 20.45 -35.23
C LEU A 414 -16.92 20.36 -35.13
N GLU A 415 -16.20 20.67 -36.20
CA GLU A 415 -14.74 20.67 -36.23
C GLU A 415 -14.18 21.80 -35.35
N ASN A 416 -14.74 23.01 -35.45
CA ASN A 416 -14.41 24.15 -34.59
C ASN A 416 -14.77 23.91 -33.12
N ARG A 417 -15.89 23.23 -32.84
CA ARG A 417 -16.23 22.80 -31.48
C ARG A 417 -15.25 21.74 -30.96
N CYS A 418 -14.88 20.77 -31.80
CA CYS A 418 -13.90 19.75 -31.43
C CYS A 418 -12.50 20.35 -31.17
N THR A 419 -12.08 21.36 -31.94
CA THR A 419 -10.81 22.06 -31.70
C THR A 419 -10.88 22.94 -30.45
N ALA A 420 -11.96 23.71 -30.25
CA ALA A 420 -12.16 24.50 -29.04
C ALA A 420 -12.20 23.65 -27.75
N VAL A 421 -12.85 22.48 -27.79
CA VAL A 421 -12.86 21.54 -26.66
C VAL A 421 -11.48 20.94 -26.43
N LYS A 422 -10.68 20.65 -27.48
CA LYS A 422 -9.29 20.20 -27.33
C LYS A 422 -8.39 21.28 -26.71
N GLU A 423 -8.61 22.55 -27.02
CA GLU A 423 -7.90 23.68 -26.41
C GLU A 423 -8.28 23.85 -24.93
N LYS A 424 -9.57 23.76 -24.59
CA LYS A 424 -10.06 23.73 -23.21
C LYS A 424 -9.50 22.54 -22.43
N GLN A 425 -9.40 21.37 -23.06
CA GLN A 425 -8.76 20.21 -22.45
C GLN A 425 -7.29 20.48 -22.10
N CYS A 426 -6.55 21.17 -22.97
CA CYS A 426 -5.17 21.55 -22.72
C CYS A 426 -5.06 22.56 -21.54
N SER A 427 -5.99 23.50 -21.40
CA SER A 427 -6.00 24.45 -20.28
C SER A 427 -6.41 23.79 -18.96
N MET A 428 -7.39 22.88 -18.96
CA MET A 428 -7.77 22.06 -17.80
C MET A 428 -6.64 21.12 -17.36
N GLU A 429 -5.88 20.54 -18.30
CA GLU A 429 -4.70 19.70 -18.00
C GLU A 429 -3.62 20.50 -17.25
N LYS A 430 -3.43 21.78 -17.61
CA LYS A 430 -2.50 22.69 -16.91
C LYS A 430 -3.01 23.03 -15.50
N ARG A 431 -4.30 23.34 -15.36
CA ARG A 431 -4.92 23.62 -14.05
C ARG A 431 -4.88 22.42 -13.11
N LYS A 432 -5.19 21.23 -13.63
CA LYS A 432 -5.07 19.96 -12.88
C LYS A 432 -3.68 19.79 -12.30
N LYS A 433 -2.63 20.01 -13.11
CA LYS A 433 -1.23 19.93 -12.63
C LYS A 433 -0.94 20.96 -11.55
N CYS A 434 -1.49 22.17 -11.64
CA CYS A 434 -1.36 23.20 -10.61
C CYS A 434 -1.98 22.75 -9.27
N PHE A 435 -3.22 22.24 -9.30
CA PHE A 435 -3.88 21.71 -8.10
C PHE A 435 -3.16 20.48 -7.53
N GLU A 436 -2.62 19.58 -8.37
CA GLU A 436 -1.81 18.44 -7.91
C GLU A 436 -0.53 18.91 -7.19
N THR A 437 0.12 19.97 -7.67
CA THR A 437 1.29 20.56 -7.00
C THR A 437 0.91 21.25 -5.69
N GLU A 438 -0.16 22.04 -5.67
CA GLU A 438 -0.65 22.72 -4.45
C GLU A 438 -1.09 21.71 -3.38
N LEU A 439 -1.72 20.61 -3.78
CA LEU A 439 -2.09 19.52 -2.89
C LEU A 439 -0.85 18.85 -2.28
N ALA A 440 0.18 18.59 -3.09
CA ALA A 440 1.44 18.01 -2.61
C ALA A 440 2.14 18.94 -1.59
N ASP A 441 2.14 20.25 -1.83
CA ASP A 441 2.70 21.24 -0.91
C ASP A 441 1.90 21.34 0.40
N ALA A 442 0.57 21.35 0.32
CA ALA A 442 -0.31 21.34 1.49
C ALA A 442 -0.12 20.05 2.34
N MET A 443 -0.02 18.88 1.70
CA MET A 443 0.26 17.62 2.38
C MET A 443 1.64 17.59 3.05
N LYS A 444 2.64 18.23 2.44
CA LYS A 444 3.97 18.36 3.05
C LYS A 444 3.95 19.25 4.28
N ALA A 445 3.23 20.38 4.22
CA ALA A 445 3.04 21.29 5.35
C ALA A 445 2.24 20.64 6.51
N GLU A 446 1.23 19.82 6.18
CA GLU A 446 0.48 19.03 7.17
C GLU A 446 1.42 18.08 7.93
N ARG A 447 2.23 17.29 7.21
CA ARG A 447 3.17 16.35 7.82
C ARG A 447 4.23 17.02 8.70
N SER A 448 4.73 18.21 8.32
CA SER A 448 5.69 18.94 9.16
C SER A 448 5.04 19.40 10.46
N LEU A 449 3.81 19.93 10.41
CA LEU A 449 3.07 20.36 11.59
C LEU A 449 2.70 19.18 12.51
N GLU A 450 2.32 18.03 11.93
CA GLU A 450 2.09 16.80 12.70
C GLU A 450 3.34 16.31 13.42
N ALA A 451 4.51 16.39 12.78
CA ALA A 451 5.79 16.05 13.40
C ALA A 451 6.14 17.00 14.55
N GLU A 452 5.92 18.31 14.38
CA GLU A 452 6.10 19.30 15.44
C GLU A 452 5.14 19.09 16.62
N ILE A 453 3.86 18.81 16.35
CA ILE A 453 2.88 18.48 17.39
C ILE A 453 3.31 17.22 18.14
N SER A 454 3.78 16.19 17.45
CA SER A 454 4.30 14.97 18.07
C SER A 454 5.49 15.28 18.99
N HIS A 455 6.45 16.08 18.52
CA HIS A 455 7.60 16.52 19.31
C HIS A 455 7.17 17.26 20.59
N TRP A 456 6.31 18.27 20.48
CA TRP A 456 5.84 19.04 21.63
C TRP A 456 4.99 18.23 22.61
N ASN A 457 4.21 17.24 22.13
CA ASN A 457 3.50 16.32 23.03
C ASN A 457 4.45 15.46 23.88
N VAL A 458 5.60 15.06 23.32
CA VAL A 458 6.64 14.33 24.08
C VAL A 458 7.24 15.24 25.14
N VAL A 459 7.65 16.46 24.76
CA VAL A 459 8.21 17.46 25.69
C VAL A 459 7.23 17.77 26.82
N LEU A 460 5.94 17.97 26.50
CA LEU A 460 4.90 18.24 27.48
C LEU A 460 4.71 17.09 28.47
N ARG A 461 4.76 15.84 27.99
CA ARG A 461 4.69 14.66 28.85
C ARG A 461 5.87 14.61 29.81
N GLU A 462 7.09 14.82 29.30
CA GLU A 462 8.31 14.81 30.11
C GLU A 462 8.30 15.88 31.21
N LEU A 463 7.87 17.10 30.88
CA LEU A 463 7.75 18.19 31.87
C LEU A 463 6.69 17.90 32.94
N ARG A 464 5.56 17.29 32.56
CA ARG A 464 4.51 16.87 33.51
C ARG A 464 4.97 15.74 34.42
N ASP A 465 5.64 14.73 33.87
CA ASP A 465 6.21 13.62 34.65
C ASP A 465 7.28 14.11 35.63
N GLU A 466 8.07 15.12 35.25
CA GLU A 466 9.05 15.76 36.13
C GLU A 466 8.37 16.57 37.24
N ARG A 467 7.33 17.35 36.91
CA ARG A 467 6.52 18.08 37.89
C ARG A 467 5.91 17.12 38.92
N GLU A 468 5.32 16.01 38.49
CA GLU A 468 4.73 15.00 39.38
C GLU A 468 5.77 14.35 40.29
N ARG A 469 6.97 14.08 39.77
CA ARG A 469 8.09 13.58 40.59
C ARG A 469 8.52 14.59 41.65
N VAL A 470 8.67 15.87 41.30
CA VAL A 470 9.04 16.93 42.27
C VAL A 470 7.95 17.12 43.34
N VAL A 471 6.67 17.07 42.96
CA VAL A 471 5.54 17.16 43.91
C VAL A 471 5.51 15.96 44.86
N ALA A 472 5.72 14.74 44.35
CA ALA A 472 5.79 13.55 45.20
C ALA A 472 6.99 13.58 46.17
N MET A 473 8.10 14.21 45.78
CA MET A 473 9.27 14.43 46.65
C MET A 473 9.01 15.40 47.81
N GLU A 474 8.04 16.33 47.69
CA GLU A 474 7.64 17.18 48.82
C GLU A 474 6.96 16.36 49.94
N GLN A 475 6.28 15.27 49.58
CA GLN A 475 5.54 14.41 50.53
C GLN A 475 6.40 13.29 51.14
N SER A 476 7.36 12.74 50.38
CA SER A 476 8.27 11.70 50.88
C SER A 476 9.61 11.70 50.15
N ASP A 477 10.71 11.71 50.91
CA ASP A 477 12.07 11.56 50.34
C ASP A 477 12.27 10.24 49.58
N LEU A 478 11.44 9.24 49.84
CA LEU A 478 11.47 7.94 49.15
C LEU A 478 10.87 8.02 47.74
N ALA A 479 10.10 9.07 47.42
CA ALA A 479 9.56 9.29 46.08
C ALA A 479 10.64 9.67 45.05
N ARG A 480 11.87 9.95 45.50
CA ARG A 480 13.04 10.18 44.62
C ARG A 480 13.35 9.03 43.67
N PHE A 481 12.99 7.81 44.06
CA PHE A 481 13.23 6.59 43.29
C PHE A 481 12.00 6.16 42.45
N GLY A 482 10.92 6.95 42.48
CA GLY A 482 9.66 6.70 41.80
C GLY A 482 8.46 7.10 42.66
N THR A 483 7.40 7.63 42.04
CA THR A 483 6.19 8.13 42.75
C THR A 483 5.49 7.05 43.58
N SER A 484 5.55 5.79 43.15
CA SER A 484 4.94 4.64 43.85
C SER A 484 5.85 3.98 44.91
N VAL A 485 7.12 4.37 45.03
CA VAL A 485 8.09 3.70 45.93
C VAL A 485 7.75 3.77 47.43
N PRO A 486 7.22 4.89 47.98
CA PRO A 486 6.78 4.93 49.37
C PRO A 486 5.69 3.88 49.68
N GLN A 487 4.77 3.67 48.73
CA GLN A 487 3.70 2.68 48.81
C GLN A 487 4.26 1.25 48.70
N ILE A 488 5.27 1.02 47.86
CA ILE A 488 5.93 -0.30 47.77
C ILE A 488 6.59 -0.67 49.10
N ILE A 489 7.28 0.27 49.75
CA ILE A 489 7.94 0.03 51.05
C ILE A 489 6.91 -0.30 52.14
N SER A 490 5.75 0.37 52.16
CA SER A 490 4.69 0.06 53.13
C SER A 490 4.10 -1.33 52.88
N LEU A 491 3.84 -1.69 51.62
CA LEU A 491 3.31 -3.00 51.24
C LEU A 491 4.28 -4.16 51.58
N ILE A 492 5.59 -3.97 51.37
CA ILE A 492 6.60 -4.96 51.75
C ILE A 492 6.69 -5.11 53.28
N LYS A 493 6.54 -4.01 54.03
CA LYS A 493 6.51 -4.08 55.50
C LYS A 493 5.27 -4.80 56.03
N GLN A 494 4.11 -4.54 55.44
CA GLN A 494 2.84 -5.17 55.81
C GLN A 494 2.84 -6.68 55.51
N ASN A 495 3.49 -7.10 54.42
CA ASN A 495 3.55 -8.50 54.00
C ASN A 495 4.88 -9.18 54.37
N ALA A 496 5.62 -8.67 55.36
CA ALA A 496 6.95 -9.17 55.69
C ALA A 496 6.99 -10.67 56.05
N ALA A 497 5.92 -11.21 56.62
CA ALA A 497 5.81 -12.62 57.01
C ALA A 497 5.65 -13.59 55.82
N LYS A 498 5.28 -13.09 54.62
CA LYS A 498 5.10 -13.90 53.41
C LYS A 498 6.42 -14.17 52.67
N PHE A 499 7.44 -13.35 52.90
CA PHE A 499 8.74 -13.50 52.24
C PHE A 499 9.66 -14.41 53.04
N SER A 500 10.40 -15.29 52.35
CA SER A 500 11.42 -16.12 53.00
C SER A 500 12.61 -15.30 53.49
N LYS A 501 13.01 -14.27 52.72
CA LYS A 501 13.90 -13.21 53.17
C LYS A 501 13.43 -11.88 52.59
N LYS A 502 13.38 -10.85 53.42
CA LYS A 502 12.79 -9.56 53.04
C LYS A 502 13.52 -8.93 51.84
N PRO A 503 12.79 -8.53 50.77
CA PRO A 503 13.39 -7.82 49.64
C PRO A 503 14.10 -6.53 50.09
N VAL A 504 15.31 -6.32 49.56
CA VAL A 504 16.20 -5.20 49.91
C VAL A 504 16.17 -4.15 48.80
N GLY A 505 15.55 -2.99 49.06
CA GLY A 505 15.50 -1.88 48.11
C GLY A 505 14.71 -0.66 48.61
N PRO A 506 14.63 0.42 47.82
CA PRO A 506 15.48 0.69 46.65
C PRO A 506 16.95 0.88 47.07
N ILE A 507 17.88 0.39 46.25
CA ILE A 507 19.33 0.38 46.56
C ILE A 507 19.88 1.78 46.91
N GLY A 508 19.35 2.84 46.29
CA GLY A 508 19.84 4.21 46.47
C GLY A 508 19.38 4.94 47.75
N LYS A 509 18.61 4.33 48.65
CA LYS A 509 18.05 4.99 49.86
C LYS A 509 19.15 5.70 50.69
N PHE A 510 19.13 7.03 50.74
CA PHE A 510 20.10 7.89 51.44
C PHE A 510 19.55 8.42 52.78
N ARG A 511 20.40 8.62 53.81
CA ARG A 511 20.04 9.35 55.05
C ARG A 511 21.12 10.38 55.40
N LEU A 512 20.72 11.62 55.62
CA LEU A 512 21.54 12.65 56.26
C LEU A 512 21.85 12.22 57.70
N SER A 513 23.13 12.02 58.01
CA SER A 513 23.57 11.85 59.39
C SER A 513 23.46 13.19 60.13
N HIS A 514 22.40 13.38 60.92
CA HIS A 514 22.38 14.34 62.03
C HIS A 514 23.26 13.90 63.23
N VAL A 515 24.31 13.11 62.99
CA VAL A 515 25.15 12.53 64.07
C VAL A 515 26.29 13.49 64.48
N PHE A 516 26.56 14.56 63.74
CA PHE A 516 27.59 15.52 64.13
C PHE A 516 27.20 16.49 65.26
N HIS A 517 25.91 16.61 65.63
CA HIS A 517 25.48 17.49 66.73
C HIS A 517 25.30 16.82 68.09
N ILE A 518 25.20 15.49 68.16
CA ILE A 518 25.01 14.76 69.43
C ILE A 518 26.35 14.35 70.06
N ASN A 519 27.36 13.97 69.25
CA ASN A 519 28.68 13.64 69.78
C ASN A 519 29.46 14.88 70.28
N VAL A 520 29.15 16.07 69.77
CA VAL A 520 29.71 17.33 70.31
C VAL A 520 29.01 17.74 71.61
N ARG A 521 27.72 17.44 71.81
CA ARG A 521 27.03 17.72 73.08
C ARG A 521 27.36 16.74 74.21
N ILE A 522 27.62 15.47 73.90
CA ILE A 522 28.05 14.49 74.92
C ILE A 522 29.53 14.68 75.27
N GLY A 523 30.38 15.04 74.30
CA GLY A 523 31.77 15.44 74.56
C GLY A 523 31.90 16.76 75.35
N ILE A 524 31.01 17.73 75.12
CA ILE A 524 30.96 18.99 75.90
C ILE A 524 30.31 18.77 77.29
N ALA A 525 29.36 17.84 77.43
CA ALA A 525 28.80 17.48 78.74
C ALA A 525 29.78 16.67 79.61
N LEU A 526 30.68 15.89 78.99
CA LEU A 526 31.73 15.15 79.71
C LEU A 526 32.97 15.99 80.04
N SER A 527 33.20 17.13 79.36
CA SER A 527 34.26 18.08 79.75
C SER A 527 33.81 19.13 80.76
N GLN A 528 32.51 19.27 81.02
CA GLN A 528 31.94 20.18 82.03
C GLN A 528 31.67 19.51 83.39
N CYS A 529 31.87 18.19 83.52
CA CYS A 529 31.66 17.43 84.77
C CYS A 529 32.98 16.95 85.40
N SER A 530 34.03 17.77 85.38
CA SER A 530 35.28 17.49 86.10
C SER A 530 35.71 18.67 86.96
N VAL A 531 34.88 19.06 87.94
CA VAL A 531 35.36 19.71 89.18
C VAL A 531 34.46 19.27 90.34
N SER A 532 35.12 18.84 91.42
CA SER A 532 34.63 18.64 92.80
C SER A 532 34.04 17.27 93.20
N ASN A 533 34.97 16.45 93.68
CA ASN A 533 35.02 15.82 95.01
C ASN A 533 33.98 14.78 95.48
N ASN A 534 34.60 13.69 95.95
CA ASN A 534 34.25 12.84 97.08
C ASN A 534 33.17 11.75 96.89
N GLY A 535 33.68 10.57 96.51
CA GLY A 535 33.62 9.42 97.41
C GLY A 535 32.39 8.52 97.31
N ARG A 536 32.49 7.45 96.50
CA ARG A 536 32.23 6.04 96.90
C ARG A 536 32.42 5.12 95.69
N LYS A 537 33.03 3.96 95.95
CA LYS A 537 33.65 3.03 95.00
C LYS A 537 32.68 1.99 94.39
N ASP A 538 31.41 2.34 94.14
CA ASP A 538 30.41 1.31 93.74
C ASP A 538 29.89 1.42 92.29
N HIS A 539 30.50 2.25 91.43
CA HIS A 539 30.10 2.37 90.02
C HIS A 539 31.01 1.69 88.99
N PHE A 540 32.09 1.02 89.41
CA PHE A 540 32.99 0.34 88.46
C PHE A 540 32.48 -1.02 87.96
N PHE A 541 31.51 -1.65 88.63
CA PHE A 541 30.92 -2.91 88.16
C PHE A 541 29.73 -2.72 87.20
N LEU A 542 28.99 -1.61 87.29
CA LEU A 542 27.87 -1.35 86.36
C LEU A 542 28.34 -0.83 84.99
N ALA A 543 29.54 -0.25 84.90
CA ALA A 543 30.10 0.24 83.63
C ALA A 543 30.68 -0.88 82.74
N VAL A 544 31.05 -2.02 83.32
CA VAL A 544 31.56 -3.18 82.57
C VAL A 544 30.43 -4.14 82.15
N GLU A 545 29.29 -4.16 82.86
CA GLU A 545 28.10 -4.91 82.41
C GLU A 545 27.23 -4.16 81.38
N ILE A 546 27.28 -2.83 81.32
CA ILE A 546 26.63 -2.06 80.23
C ILE A 546 27.45 -2.10 78.93
N ALA A 547 28.74 -2.47 78.98
CA ALA A 547 29.57 -2.72 77.80
C ALA A 547 29.37 -4.12 77.19
N ASN A 548 28.79 -5.08 77.93
CA ASN A 548 28.58 -6.46 77.46
C ASN A 548 27.12 -6.90 77.29
N CYS A 549 26.15 -6.02 77.56
CA CYS A 549 24.73 -6.28 77.33
C CYS A 549 24.07 -5.22 76.45
N ARG A 550 24.57 -5.04 75.22
CA ARG A 550 23.76 -4.68 74.04
C ARG A 550 24.32 -5.38 72.81
N LYS A 551 23.97 -6.66 72.66
CA LYS A 551 23.63 -7.20 71.34
C LYS A 551 22.72 -6.16 70.70
N PHE A 552 23.19 -5.57 69.60
CA PHE A 552 22.43 -4.60 68.81
C PHE A 552 21.23 -5.29 68.17
N ASP A 553 20.19 -5.59 68.95
CA ASP A 553 18.83 -5.68 68.44
C ASP A 553 18.29 -4.26 68.32
N VAL A 554 18.83 -3.55 67.32
CA VAL A 554 18.21 -2.35 66.77
C VAL A 554 18.05 -2.59 65.29
N THR A 555 16.93 -3.24 64.93
CA THR A 555 16.31 -3.14 63.63
C THR A 555 16.08 -1.67 63.26
N ASN A 556 17.09 -1.03 62.68
CA ASN A 556 17.02 0.26 62.00
C ASN A 556 17.65 0.10 60.61
N LEU A 557 16.95 -0.63 59.74
CA LEU A 557 17.32 -0.89 58.34
C LEU A 557 17.25 0.41 57.50
N GLY A 558 18.37 1.13 57.39
CA GLY A 558 18.49 2.34 56.58
C GLY A 558 19.92 2.63 56.09
N ALA A 559 20.03 2.82 54.76
CA ALA A 559 21.13 3.33 53.94
C ALA A 559 22.18 2.32 53.42
N TYR A 560 22.24 2.16 52.08
CA TYR A 560 23.20 1.25 51.43
C TYR A 560 24.34 1.96 50.69
N ILE A 561 24.15 3.20 50.21
CA ILE A 561 25.14 3.94 49.39
C ILE A 561 25.34 5.36 49.94
N ARG A 562 26.59 5.80 50.09
CA ARG A 562 26.99 7.16 50.47
C ARG A 562 28.10 7.70 49.57
N ILE A 563 27.94 8.90 49.03
CA ILE A 563 28.98 9.59 48.24
C ILE A 563 29.89 10.39 49.17
N LYS A 564 31.21 10.40 48.90
CA LYS A 564 32.20 11.15 49.71
C LYS A 564 32.28 12.66 49.40
N ASP A 565 31.94 13.07 48.17
CA ASP A 565 31.98 14.44 47.64
C ASP A 565 30.79 14.62 46.68
N ASP A 566 29.91 15.56 47.02
CA ASP A 566 28.66 15.85 46.31
C ASP A 566 28.90 16.43 44.91
N SER A 567 30.09 16.98 44.62
CA SER A 567 30.41 17.52 43.30
C SER A 567 30.44 16.46 42.19
N TRP A 568 30.54 15.18 42.57
CA TRP A 568 30.51 14.01 41.67
C TRP A 568 29.17 13.28 41.65
N ALA A 569 28.17 13.76 42.38
CA ALA A 569 26.87 13.09 42.51
C ALA A 569 26.21 12.84 41.15
N LEU A 570 26.29 13.80 40.21
CA LEU A 570 25.75 13.66 38.86
C LEU A 570 26.45 12.54 38.06
N ALA A 571 27.77 12.49 38.11
CA ALA A 571 28.56 11.46 37.41
C ALA A 571 28.27 10.06 37.97
N VAL A 572 28.18 9.93 39.30
CA VAL A 572 27.85 8.68 39.98
C VAL A 572 26.39 8.25 39.71
N GLU A 573 25.44 9.20 39.70
CA GLU A 573 24.03 8.94 39.38
C GLU A 573 23.85 8.49 37.92
N GLN A 574 24.61 9.06 36.98
CA GLN A 574 24.63 8.61 35.58
C GLN A 574 25.29 7.24 35.40
N CYS A 575 26.26 6.89 36.25
CA CYS A 575 26.85 5.56 36.25
C CYS A 575 25.86 4.51 36.75
N LEU A 576 25.14 4.79 37.83
CA LEU A 576 24.26 3.81 38.50
C LEU A 576 22.83 3.80 37.93
N ARG A 577 22.36 4.90 37.31
CA ARG A 577 21.04 5.10 36.66
C ARG A 577 19.90 4.29 37.30
N HIS A 578 19.50 3.21 36.63
CA HIS A 578 18.33 2.40 36.97
C HIS A 578 18.58 1.47 38.15
N LEU A 579 19.83 1.17 38.50
CA LEU A 579 20.17 0.31 39.63
C LEU A 579 19.83 0.95 40.98
N LEU A 580 19.74 2.28 41.04
CA LEU A 580 19.37 2.99 42.27
C LEU A 580 17.92 2.72 42.70
N SER A 581 17.02 2.39 41.77
CA SER A 581 15.60 2.08 42.02
C SER A 581 15.29 0.57 42.04
N VAL A 582 16.30 -0.28 41.90
CA VAL A 582 16.17 -1.75 41.88
C VAL A 582 16.04 -2.36 43.28
N TRP A 583 15.39 -3.52 43.34
CA TRP A 583 15.17 -4.32 44.54
C TRP A 583 15.89 -5.67 44.46
N LEU A 584 16.60 -6.04 45.51
CA LEU A 584 17.27 -7.33 45.62
C LEU A 584 16.34 -8.33 46.31
N CYS A 585 16.06 -9.44 45.63
CA CYS A 585 15.29 -10.57 46.16
C CYS A 585 16.22 -11.79 46.31
N ASP A 586 16.05 -12.56 47.38
CA ASP A 586 16.94 -13.69 47.66
C ASP A 586 16.69 -14.86 46.69
N ASN A 587 15.43 -15.10 46.31
CA ASN A 587 15.05 -16.18 45.41
C ASN A 587 13.91 -15.77 44.46
N VAL A 588 13.63 -16.63 43.47
CA VAL A 588 12.56 -16.43 42.48
C VAL A 588 11.18 -16.41 43.14
N HIS A 589 11.00 -17.16 44.23
CA HIS A 589 9.73 -17.23 44.96
C HIS A 589 9.36 -15.89 45.61
N ASP A 590 10.28 -15.27 46.33
CA ASP A 590 10.11 -13.97 46.97
C ASP A 590 9.88 -12.86 45.94
N ARG A 591 10.53 -12.94 44.79
CA ARG A 591 10.22 -12.05 43.66
C ARG A 591 8.79 -12.24 43.18
N ASN A 592 8.35 -13.48 42.95
CA ASN A 592 6.99 -13.75 42.46
C ASN A 592 5.93 -13.28 43.48
N ILE A 593 6.20 -13.40 44.78
CA ILE A 593 5.35 -12.86 45.84
C ILE A 593 5.31 -11.33 45.76
N LEU A 594 6.47 -10.68 45.59
CA LEU A 594 6.54 -9.23 45.45
C LEU A 594 5.80 -8.75 44.20
N ASP A 595 5.97 -9.43 43.06
CA ASP A 595 5.27 -9.14 41.81
C ASP A 595 3.75 -9.31 41.96
N SER A 596 3.28 -10.36 42.67
CA SER A 596 1.86 -10.58 42.95
C SER A 596 1.26 -9.47 43.84
N ILE A 597 2.00 -9.04 44.87
CA ILE A 597 1.59 -7.94 45.75
C ILE A 597 1.52 -6.61 44.97
N LEU A 598 2.45 -6.38 44.05
CA LEU A 598 2.47 -5.14 43.26
C LEU A 598 1.40 -5.13 42.17
N GLN A 599 1.15 -6.26 41.51
CA GLN A 599 0.08 -6.41 40.52
C GLN A 599 -1.30 -6.22 41.13
N SER A 600 -1.55 -6.76 42.33
CA SER A 600 -2.82 -6.58 43.06
C SER A 600 -3.11 -5.12 43.42
N HIS A 601 -2.07 -4.28 43.53
CA HIS A 601 -2.19 -2.85 43.83
C HIS A 601 -2.02 -1.96 42.58
N ASN A 602 -2.03 -2.56 41.38
CA ASN A 602 -1.92 -1.87 40.09
C ASN A 602 -0.61 -1.08 39.90
N ILE A 603 0.45 -1.44 40.63
CA ILE A 603 1.78 -0.82 40.52
C ILE A 603 2.56 -1.61 39.47
N ARG A 604 2.78 -1.00 38.30
CA ARG A 604 3.53 -1.62 37.20
C ARG A 604 4.98 -1.12 37.15
N ALA A 605 5.88 -2.07 36.87
CA ALA A 605 7.31 -1.90 36.61
C ALA A 605 8.16 -1.48 37.83
N VAL A 606 8.77 -2.48 38.46
CA VAL A 606 9.87 -2.35 39.41
C VAL A 606 11.00 -3.28 38.94
N GLY A 607 12.25 -2.83 39.00
CA GLY A 607 13.40 -3.66 38.64
C GLY A 607 13.79 -4.59 39.79
N TYR A 608 14.08 -5.87 39.51
CA TYR A 608 14.49 -6.86 40.52
C TYR A 608 15.78 -7.59 40.13
N ILE A 609 16.59 -7.98 41.13
CA ILE A 609 17.75 -8.86 40.97
C ILE A 609 17.59 -10.06 41.93
N ILE A 610 17.85 -11.30 41.45
CA ILE A 610 17.60 -12.57 42.19
C ILE A 610 18.92 -13.29 42.52
N SER A 611 18.99 -13.99 43.65
CA SER A 611 20.25 -14.52 44.21
C SER A 611 20.44 -16.05 44.30
N LYS A 612 19.64 -16.90 43.64
CA LYS A 612 19.93 -18.36 43.64
C LYS A 612 19.62 -19.05 42.32
N TYR A 613 20.63 -19.78 41.80
CA TYR A 613 20.59 -20.60 40.58
C TYR A 613 19.86 -21.94 40.79
N PHE A 614 19.12 -22.35 39.76
CA PHE A 614 19.03 -23.75 39.32
C PHE A 614 19.38 -23.78 37.82
N PHE A 615 20.21 -24.74 37.41
CA PHE A 615 20.82 -25.00 36.10
C PHE A 615 20.04 -24.55 34.84
N PHE A 616 20.70 -23.89 33.87
CA PHE A 616 20.82 -24.33 32.47
C PHE A 616 21.78 -23.41 31.67
N ILE A 617 22.83 -24.03 31.11
CA ILE A 617 23.65 -23.51 30.01
C ILE A 617 22.79 -23.52 28.73
N VAL A 618 23.05 -22.59 27.81
CA VAL A 618 22.36 -22.33 26.51
C VAL A 618 21.33 -21.19 26.61
N ILE A 619 21.80 -19.97 26.30
CA ILE A 619 21.21 -18.94 25.40
C ILE A 619 22.03 -17.66 25.64
N TYR A 620 23.21 -17.56 25.02
CA TYR A 620 23.93 -16.28 24.89
C TYR A 620 24.11 -15.88 23.42
N PHE A 621 23.37 -16.53 22.50
CA PHE A 621 23.57 -16.33 21.06
C PHE A 621 22.36 -15.78 20.28
N ILE A 622 21.24 -15.43 20.92
CA ILE A 622 20.03 -14.96 20.20
C ILE A 622 19.38 -13.76 20.90
N PHE A 623 20.15 -12.70 21.20
CA PHE A 623 19.57 -11.41 21.60
C PHE A 623 20.39 -10.19 21.12
N LEU A 624 21.15 -10.34 20.03
CA LEU A 624 21.44 -9.24 19.12
C LEU A 624 20.57 -9.46 17.88
N ILE A 625 19.96 -8.40 17.36
CA ILE A 625 18.89 -8.41 16.34
C ILE A 625 17.49 -8.52 16.96
N HIS A 626 17.04 -7.46 17.62
CA HIS A 626 15.81 -6.70 17.29
C HIS A 626 15.61 -5.65 18.39
N GLY A 627 15.73 -4.38 18.03
CA GLY A 627 15.45 -3.26 18.93
C GLY A 627 13.97 -3.19 19.27
N PHE A 628 13.60 -3.67 20.47
CA PHE A 628 12.39 -3.32 21.18
C PHE A 628 12.71 -3.39 22.69
N CYS A 629 12.66 -2.25 23.36
CA CYS A 629 12.90 -2.12 24.80
C CYS A 629 11.57 -2.23 25.56
N TYR A 630 11.66 -2.55 26.86
CA TYR A 630 10.60 -2.89 27.84
C TYR A 630 10.16 -4.37 27.89
N THR A 631 10.99 -5.21 28.51
CA THR A 631 10.54 -6.16 29.54
C THR A 631 11.70 -6.42 30.53
N SER A 632 11.36 -6.54 31.81
CA SER A 632 12.25 -6.54 32.96
C SER A 632 13.39 -7.57 32.88
N GLY A 633 14.63 -7.07 32.82
CA GLY A 633 15.83 -7.91 32.83
C GLY A 633 15.98 -8.64 34.16
N CYS A 634 16.03 -9.96 34.11
CA CYS A 634 16.19 -10.83 35.27
C CYS A 634 17.64 -11.34 35.28
N TYR A 635 18.46 -10.87 36.21
CA TYR A 635 19.84 -11.32 36.38
C TYR A 635 19.96 -12.17 37.65
N PHE A 636 20.67 -13.31 37.56
CA PHE A 636 20.80 -14.32 38.62
C PHE A 636 22.23 -14.28 39.20
N PHE A 637 22.36 -14.12 40.53
CA PHE A 637 23.64 -14.08 41.25
C PHE A 637 23.70 -15.10 42.38
N ARG A 638 24.86 -15.23 43.04
CA ARG A 638 25.03 -16.00 44.29
C ARG A 638 25.50 -15.02 45.37
N PHE A 639 24.73 -14.80 46.42
CA PHE A 639 25.21 -14.04 47.58
C PHE A 639 26.38 -14.77 48.24
N LEU A 640 27.50 -14.07 48.38
CA LEU A 640 28.66 -14.47 49.18
C LEU A 640 28.62 -13.65 50.47
N GLU A 641 28.87 -14.27 51.62
CA GLU A 641 28.86 -13.58 52.92
C GLU A 641 30.04 -12.60 53.09
N SER A 642 30.97 -12.59 52.14
CA SER A 642 32.15 -11.71 52.11
C SER A 642 32.14 -10.76 50.91
N ARG A 643 32.64 -9.54 51.13
CA ARG A 643 32.86 -8.52 50.10
C ARG A 643 33.87 -9.00 49.06
N TYR A 644 33.65 -8.70 47.77
CA TYR A 644 34.63 -8.99 46.71
C TYR A 644 35.93 -8.21 46.92
N ASP A 645 37.05 -8.88 46.71
CA ASP A 645 38.36 -8.25 46.61
C ASP A 645 38.55 -7.72 45.17
N ILE A 646 38.47 -6.40 45.02
CA ILE A 646 38.57 -5.71 43.73
C ILE A 646 39.99 -5.16 43.46
N THR A 647 40.96 -5.40 44.35
CA THR A 647 42.30 -4.78 44.28
C THR A 647 43.07 -5.12 43.00
N LEU A 648 42.87 -6.32 42.44
CA LEU A 648 43.49 -6.75 41.18
C LEU A 648 42.92 -6.06 39.94
N PHE A 649 41.71 -5.53 40.03
CA PHE A 649 40.95 -4.94 38.92
C PHE A 649 40.85 -3.41 39.00
N GLU A 650 41.37 -2.80 40.06
CA GLU A 650 41.44 -1.35 40.18
C GLU A 650 42.60 -0.75 39.37
N PRO A 651 42.42 0.46 38.80
CA PRO A 651 43.52 1.24 38.25
C PRO A 651 44.44 1.79 39.36
N PRO A 652 45.64 2.31 39.01
CA PRO A 652 46.58 2.92 39.98
C PRO A 652 45.91 3.94 40.92
N SER A 653 46.47 4.12 42.12
CA SER A 653 45.90 4.97 43.19
C SER A 653 45.74 6.45 42.81
N GLU A 654 46.43 6.90 41.76
CA GLU A 654 46.37 8.27 41.23
C GLU A 654 45.02 8.61 40.57
N TYR A 655 44.25 7.61 40.14
CA TYR A 655 42.98 7.81 39.44
C TYR A 655 41.78 7.57 40.34
N LEU A 656 40.81 8.50 40.30
CA LEU A 656 39.56 8.40 41.06
C LEU A 656 38.55 7.52 40.31
N THR A 657 38.12 6.42 40.92
CA THR A 657 37.10 5.53 40.39
C THR A 657 35.76 5.72 41.09
N VAL A 658 34.68 5.25 40.46
CA VAL A 658 33.35 5.25 41.09
C VAL A 658 33.34 4.40 42.36
N ALA A 659 34.02 3.25 42.38
CA ALA A 659 34.15 2.40 43.58
C ALA A 659 34.83 3.13 44.75
N ARG A 660 35.89 3.91 44.50
CA ARG A 660 36.59 4.68 45.54
C ARG A 660 35.76 5.88 46.04
N MET A 661 34.92 6.43 45.18
CA MET A 661 34.06 7.60 45.44
C MET A 661 32.84 7.27 46.32
N VAL A 662 32.37 6.03 46.25
CA VAL A 662 31.14 5.56 46.90
C VAL A 662 31.48 4.66 48.10
N THR A 663 30.79 4.87 49.21
CA THR A 663 30.87 4.02 50.41
C THR A 663 29.59 3.19 50.51
N ILE A 664 29.72 1.86 50.46
CA ILE A 664 28.58 0.93 50.48
C ILE A 664 28.59 0.11 51.76
N ALA A 665 27.48 0.14 52.49
CA ALA A 665 27.36 -0.45 53.83
C ALA A 665 26.94 -1.93 53.84
N ASN A 666 26.34 -2.43 52.76
CA ASN A 666 25.91 -3.82 52.63
C ASN A 666 26.74 -4.53 51.57
N ASP A 667 27.42 -5.61 51.96
CA ASP A 667 28.37 -6.34 51.11
C ASP A 667 27.68 -6.98 49.89
N ASN A 668 26.43 -7.42 50.03
CA ASN A 668 25.66 -7.96 48.91
C ASN A 668 25.27 -6.87 47.89
N VAL A 669 24.98 -5.65 48.37
CA VAL A 669 24.73 -4.50 47.48
C VAL A 669 26.01 -4.09 46.77
N PHE A 670 27.16 -4.13 47.46
CA PHE A 670 28.46 -3.84 46.88
C PHE A 670 28.82 -4.84 45.77
N ASN A 671 28.71 -6.15 46.07
CA ASN A 671 29.01 -7.21 45.11
C ASN A 671 28.13 -7.13 43.86
N VAL A 672 26.82 -6.87 44.01
CA VAL A 672 25.90 -6.70 42.88
C VAL A 672 26.25 -5.48 42.02
N LEU A 673 26.66 -4.37 42.63
CA LEU A 673 27.05 -3.18 41.87
C LEU A 673 28.39 -3.37 41.15
N VAL A 674 29.35 -4.07 41.76
CA VAL A 674 30.59 -4.49 41.09
C VAL A 674 30.26 -5.37 39.87
N ASP A 675 29.42 -6.40 40.03
CA ASP A 675 29.07 -7.30 38.93
C ASP A 675 28.31 -6.60 37.79
N GLN A 676 27.39 -5.68 38.11
CA GLN A 676 26.55 -5.01 37.12
C GLN A 676 27.24 -3.85 36.42
N THR A 677 28.09 -3.11 37.14
CA THR A 677 28.66 -1.85 36.64
C THR A 677 30.15 -1.86 36.51
N GLN A 678 30.86 -2.84 37.08
CA GLN A 678 32.33 -2.88 37.15
C GLN A 678 32.89 -1.53 37.64
N MET A 679 32.25 -0.95 38.67
CA MET A 679 32.53 0.41 39.16
C MET A 679 33.98 0.64 39.61
N GLU A 680 34.74 -0.43 39.86
CA GLU A 680 36.18 -0.44 40.11
C GLU A 680 37.02 -0.04 38.90
N SER A 681 36.50 -0.23 37.69
CA SER A 681 37.15 0.04 36.41
C SER A 681 36.55 1.25 35.66
N ILE A 682 35.71 2.04 36.34
CA ILE A 682 35.10 3.27 35.83
C ILE A 682 35.75 4.51 36.46
N LEU A 683 36.29 5.41 35.64
CA LEU A 683 36.94 6.64 36.10
C LEU A 683 35.99 7.84 36.24
N LEU A 684 36.32 8.73 37.18
CA LEU A 684 35.71 10.05 37.34
C LEU A 684 36.70 11.14 36.92
N ILE A 685 36.39 11.85 35.83
CA ILE A 685 37.32 12.79 35.18
C ILE A 685 36.78 14.22 35.29
N GLY A 686 37.63 15.16 35.73
CA GLY A 686 37.19 16.51 36.10
C GLY A 686 36.71 17.38 34.94
N SER A 687 37.23 17.16 33.73
CA SER A 687 36.97 18.00 32.55
C SER A 687 36.84 17.17 31.29
N ASP A 688 35.96 17.60 30.39
CA ASP A 688 35.67 16.91 29.13
C ASP A 688 36.89 16.88 28.20
N SER A 689 37.70 17.93 28.18
CA SER A 689 38.92 18.00 27.37
C SER A 689 39.98 17.00 27.87
N LEU A 690 40.11 16.87 29.19
CA LEU A 690 40.98 15.88 29.83
C LEU A 690 40.48 14.46 29.57
N ALA A 691 39.17 14.22 29.68
CA ALA A 691 38.56 12.91 29.43
C ALA A 691 38.78 12.45 27.98
N ARG A 692 38.61 13.34 27.00
CA ARG A 692 38.85 13.02 25.59
C ARG A 692 40.31 12.68 25.32
N ARG A 693 41.25 13.45 25.87
CA ARG A 693 42.69 13.20 25.68
C ARG A 693 43.13 11.89 26.34
N MET A 694 42.82 11.73 27.63
CA MET A 694 43.23 10.58 28.43
C MET A 694 42.66 9.26 27.89
N MET A 695 41.38 9.23 27.53
CA MET A 695 40.70 7.99 27.12
C MET A 695 40.90 7.63 25.64
N ALA A 696 41.26 8.59 24.78
CA ALA A 696 41.51 8.36 23.37
C ALA A 696 42.97 8.02 23.04
N GLU A 697 43.93 8.60 23.76
CA GLU A 697 45.37 8.44 23.49
C GLU A 697 45.96 7.25 24.26
N ASN A 698 45.96 7.31 25.59
CA ASN A 698 46.58 6.31 26.48
C ASN A 698 45.70 6.06 27.72
N PRO A 699 44.66 5.21 27.62
CA PRO A 699 43.81 4.89 28.76
C PRO A 699 44.59 4.12 29.84
N PRO A 700 44.38 4.40 31.15
CA PRO A 700 45.01 3.66 32.23
C PRO A 700 44.65 2.16 32.22
N LYS A 701 45.55 1.32 32.72
CA LYS A 701 45.29 -0.13 32.85
C LYS A 701 44.06 -0.39 33.74
N ASN A 702 43.27 -1.40 33.38
CA ASN A 702 42.03 -1.79 34.04
C ASN A 702 40.93 -0.70 34.02
N VAL A 703 40.88 0.14 32.97
CA VAL A 703 39.81 1.12 32.75
C VAL A 703 39.17 0.92 31.39
N TYR A 704 37.85 0.80 31.35
CA TYR A 704 37.09 0.68 30.10
C TYR A 704 36.15 1.87 29.85
N LYS A 705 35.81 2.63 30.90
CA LYS A 705 34.77 3.68 30.85
C LYS A 705 35.07 4.80 31.85
N GLY A 706 34.58 6.00 31.57
CA GLY A 706 34.68 7.14 32.49
C GLY A 706 33.52 8.12 32.34
N PHE A 707 33.31 8.91 33.40
CA PHE A 707 32.30 9.96 33.47
C PHE A 707 32.91 11.31 33.82
N THR A 708 32.43 12.38 33.17
CA THR A 708 32.82 13.76 33.51
C THR A 708 31.94 14.32 34.63
N LYS A 709 32.35 15.44 35.26
CA LYS A 709 31.49 16.16 36.24
C LYS A 709 30.12 16.56 35.67
N ASN A 710 30.05 16.82 34.35
CA ASN A 710 28.81 17.16 33.65
C ASN A 710 27.94 15.93 33.30
N GLY A 711 28.41 14.73 33.64
CA GLY A 711 27.73 13.47 33.37
C GLY A 711 27.89 12.97 31.94
N ASP A 712 28.91 13.45 31.20
CA ASP A 712 29.26 12.91 29.88
C ASP A 712 29.89 11.53 30.03
N GLU A 713 29.63 10.66 29.07
CA GLU A 713 30.06 9.26 29.09
C GLU A 713 31.15 9.02 28.05
N VAL A 714 32.30 8.50 28.49
CA VAL A 714 33.49 8.31 27.65
C VAL A 714 33.98 6.87 27.73
N PHE A 715 34.23 6.26 26.58
CA PHE A 715 34.76 4.89 26.50
C PHE A 715 36.25 4.90 26.12
N ALA A 716 37.05 4.07 26.79
CA ALA A 716 38.48 3.96 26.56
C ALA A 716 38.78 3.30 25.21
N LYS A 717 39.78 3.81 24.48
CA LYS A 717 40.25 3.18 23.24
C LYS A 717 41.13 1.97 23.56
N THR A 718 40.58 0.76 23.45
CA THR A 718 41.29 -0.50 23.76
C THR A 718 41.24 -1.46 22.58
N GLY A 719 42.40 -1.85 22.04
CA GLY A 719 42.49 -2.76 20.88
C GLY A 719 41.80 -2.23 19.62
N ASP A 720 40.91 -3.04 19.02
CA ASP A 720 40.11 -2.72 17.82
C ASP A 720 38.85 -1.86 18.10
N GLN A 721 38.58 -1.50 19.37
CA GLN A 721 37.39 -0.71 19.71
C GLN A 721 37.61 0.78 19.43
N VAL A 722 36.67 1.38 18.69
CA VAL A 722 36.66 2.82 18.35
C VAL A 722 36.30 3.64 19.59
N TYR A 723 37.09 4.69 19.85
CA TYR A 723 36.84 5.70 20.87
C TYR A 723 35.45 6.34 20.72
N ARG A 724 34.69 6.48 21.82
CA ARG A 724 33.34 7.08 21.83
C ARG A 724 33.17 8.06 22.99
N PHE A 725 32.62 9.23 22.68
CA PHE A 725 32.28 10.28 23.64
C PHE A 725 30.82 10.67 23.45
N TYR A 726 30.01 10.53 24.50
CA TYR A 726 28.59 10.88 24.50
C TYR A 726 28.36 12.08 25.40
N ALA A 727 28.12 13.24 24.78
CA ALA A 727 27.79 14.45 25.52
C ALA A 727 26.37 14.35 26.09
N ASN A 728 26.22 14.71 27.37
CA ASN A 728 24.94 14.71 28.07
C ASN A 728 24.13 15.97 27.68
N HIS A 729 23.35 15.87 26.61
CA HIS A 729 22.53 16.98 26.10
C HIS A 729 21.35 17.35 27.01
N ARG A 730 21.10 16.59 28.07
CA ARG A 730 19.94 16.79 28.96
C ARG A 730 20.20 17.75 30.13
N TYR A 731 21.46 18.20 30.35
CA TYR A 731 21.87 19.09 31.47
C TYR A 731 21.03 18.93 32.74
N GLN A 732 20.80 17.67 33.13
CA GLN A 732 19.93 17.35 34.24
C GLN A 732 20.78 17.47 35.51
N LYS A 733 20.44 18.39 36.41
CA LYS A 733 21.03 18.38 37.76
C LYS A 733 20.69 17.05 38.42
N SER A 734 21.62 16.44 39.16
CA SER A 734 21.37 15.20 39.92
C SER A 734 20.15 15.37 40.83
N VAL A 735 19.15 14.50 40.70
CA VAL A 735 17.89 14.60 41.46
C VAL A 735 17.85 13.55 42.58
N ILE A 736 18.50 12.40 42.38
CA ILE A 736 18.42 11.29 43.32
C ILE A 736 19.41 11.47 44.49
N LEU A 737 20.66 11.86 44.19
CA LEU A 737 21.77 11.85 45.15
C LEU A 737 22.11 13.21 45.81
N THR A 738 21.41 14.31 45.45
CA THR A 738 21.72 15.68 45.93
C THR A 738 20.62 16.26 46.84
N SER A 739 21.00 17.19 47.74
CA SER A 739 20.16 17.72 48.83
C SER A 739 19.35 18.98 48.51
N THR A 740 19.55 19.61 47.35
CA THR A 740 18.94 20.92 47.06
C THR A 740 17.46 20.81 46.73
N ARG A 741 16.60 21.14 47.70
CA ARG A 741 15.16 21.37 47.50
C ARG A 741 14.90 22.84 47.09
N THR A 742 13.77 23.07 46.43
CA THR A 742 13.02 24.36 46.38
C THR A 742 13.28 25.43 45.30
N ALA A 743 13.37 25.12 44.00
CA ALA A 743 13.16 26.17 42.96
C ALA A 743 12.32 25.78 41.73
N SER A 744 11.86 24.53 41.61
CA SER A 744 11.54 23.96 40.29
C SER A 744 10.05 23.95 39.88
N ILE A 745 9.07 23.97 40.79
CA ILE A 745 7.67 23.74 40.39
C ILE A 745 7.09 24.91 39.60
N ARG A 746 7.34 26.16 40.03
CA ARG A 746 6.85 27.35 39.30
C ARG A 746 7.48 27.46 37.92
N THR A 747 8.80 27.26 37.81
CA THR A 747 9.50 27.28 36.53
C THR A 747 9.07 26.14 35.60
N LEU A 748 8.77 24.96 36.14
CA LEU A 748 8.22 23.84 35.37
C LEU A 748 6.80 24.12 34.91
N ASN A 749 5.95 24.71 35.76
CA ASN A 749 4.60 25.11 35.36
C ASN A 749 4.62 26.17 34.26
N ASP A 750 5.53 27.16 34.33
CA ASP A 750 5.71 28.18 33.29
C ASP A 750 6.23 27.58 31.97
N GLN A 751 7.04 26.52 32.03
CA GLN A 751 7.48 25.79 30.84
C GLN A 751 6.34 24.95 30.26
N ILE A 752 5.56 24.29 31.11
CA ILE A 752 4.37 23.52 30.69
C ILE A 752 3.37 24.43 29.98
N THR A 753 3.06 25.61 30.53
CA THR A 753 2.11 26.55 29.90
C THR A 753 2.61 27.06 28.56
N LYS A 754 3.90 27.44 28.45
CA LYS A 754 4.52 27.84 27.17
C LYS A 754 4.43 26.74 26.12
N THR A 755 4.77 25.50 26.49
CA THR A 755 4.68 24.36 25.58
C THR A 755 3.22 24.04 25.20
N GLU A 756 2.27 24.19 26.11
CA GLU A 756 0.84 24.03 25.82
C GLU A 756 0.31 25.08 24.84
N ASP A 757 0.78 26.33 24.94
CA ASP A 757 0.43 27.41 24.02
C ASP A 757 1.02 27.19 22.62
N GLU A 758 2.28 26.77 22.51
CA GLU A 758 2.89 26.39 21.23
C GLU A 758 2.15 25.22 20.57
N LEU A 759 1.76 24.23 21.36
CA LEU A 759 1.00 23.06 20.89
C LEU A 759 -0.41 23.47 20.43
N ARG A 760 -1.05 24.43 21.11
CA ARG A 760 -2.33 25.02 20.70
C ARG A 760 -2.19 25.77 19.37
N ASN A 761 -1.15 26.58 19.21
CA ASN A 761 -0.88 27.33 17.98
C ASN A 761 -0.62 26.38 16.80
N ASN A 762 0.17 25.33 16.99
CA ASN A 762 0.46 24.34 15.96
C ASN A 762 -0.78 23.53 15.58
N ARG A 763 -1.64 23.16 16.55
CA ARG A 763 -2.93 22.53 16.26
C ARG A 763 -3.88 23.43 15.48
N ALA A 764 -3.92 24.73 15.79
CA ALA A 764 -4.73 25.70 15.04
C ALA A 764 -4.22 25.86 13.59
N SER A 765 -2.89 25.93 13.41
CA SER A 765 -2.25 25.97 12.10
C SER A 765 -2.51 24.70 11.28
N LEU A 766 -2.45 23.53 11.92
CA LEU A 766 -2.77 22.24 11.30
C LEU A 766 -4.21 22.21 10.80
N ALA A 767 -5.18 22.65 11.61
CA ALA A 767 -6.58 22.71 11.21
C ALA A 767 -6.81 23.64 10.00
N LYS A 768 -6.08 24.76 9.91
CA LYS A 768 -6.13 25.67 8.76
C LYS A 768 -5.58 25.01 7.49
N VAL A 769 -4.43 24.34 7.59
CA VAL A 769 -3.83 23.62 6.46
C VAL A 769 -4.72 22.46 6.00
N GLN A 770 -5.33 21.72 6.93
CA GLN A 770 -6.27 20.64 6.62
C GLN A 770 -7.52 21.14 5.89
N LYS A 771 -8.08 22.28 6.32
CA LYS A 771 -9.20 22.92 5.62
C LYS A 771 -8.82 23.36 4.20
N ASN A 772 -7.63 23.93 4.03
CA ASN A 772 -7.11 24.29 2.71
C ASN A 772 -6.90 23.06 1.82
N ARG A 773 -6.35 21.97 2.37
CA ARG A 773 -6.16 20.70 1.66
C ARG A 773 -7.50 20.14 1.18
N GLN A 774 -8.51 20.10 2.05
CA GLN A 774 -9.85 19.64 1.70
C GLN A 774 -10.50 20.51 0.62
N LYS A 775 -10.26 21.83 0.65
CA LYS A 775 -10.73 22.74 -0.39
C LYS A 775 -10.08 22.44 -1.75
N ILE A 776 -8.75 22.31 -1.79
CA ILE A 776 -7.99 21.98 -3.01
C ILE A 776 -8.40 20.60 -3.55
N GLU A 777 -8.60 19.63 -2.67
CA GLU A 777 -9.09 18.29 -3.04
C GLU A 777 -10.50 18.36 -3.64
N GLY A 778 -11.39 19.16 -3.06
CA GLY A 778 -12.71 19.47 -3.62
C GLY A 778 -12.62 20.11 -5.01
N ASP A 779 -11.82 21.16 -5.16
CA ASP A 779 -11.63 21.89 -6.43
C ASP A 779 -11.00 21.00 -7.52
N LEU A 780 -10.09 20.08 -7.13
CA LEU A 780 -9.52 19.08 -8.06
C LEU A 780 -10.58 18.07 -8.52
N THR A 781 -11.46 17.61 -7.62
CA THR A 781 -12.52 16.66 -7.98
C THR A 781 -13.55 17.28 -8.91
N THR A 782 -13.92 18.55 -8.71
CA THR A 782 -14.86 19.26 -9.59
C THR A 782 -14.27 19.49 -10.97
N GLU A 783 -13.01 19.91 -11.09
CA GLU A 783 -12.30 20.02 -12.36
C GLU A 783 -12.16 18.67 -13.07
N MET A 784 -11.92 17.58 -12.34
CA MET A 784 -11.91 16.22 -12.92
C MET A 784 -13.27 15.78 -13.45
N GLN A 785 -14.36 16.13 -12.75
CA GLN A 785 -15.73 15.86 -13.20
C GLN A 785 -16.07 16.66 -14.46
N GLN A 786 -15.76 17.96 -14.47
CA GLN A 786 -15.95 18.84 -15.65
C GLN A 786 -15.19 18.31 -16.86
N ARG A 787 -13.91 17.94 -16.69
CA ARG A 787 -13.12 17.31 -17.76
C ARG A 787 -13.75 16.02 -18.29
N ASN A 788 -14.27 15.16 -17.40
CA ASN A 788 -14.91 13.91 -17.81
C ASN A 788 -16.20 14.17 -18.60
N GLN A 789 -16.98 15.18 -18.20
CA GLN A 789 -18.17 15.61 -18.96
C GLN A 789 -17.78 16.15 -20.33
N GLU A 790 -16.77 17.01 -20.42
CA GLU A 790 -16.27 17.52 -21.71
C GLU A 790 -15.74 16.40 -22.62
N LEU A 791 -15.08 15.39 -22.05
CA LEU A 791 -14.56 14.24 -22.81
C LEU A 791 -15.67 13.32 -23.31
N GLN A 792 -16.79 13.23 -22.59
CA GLN A 792 -17.99 12.55 -23.08
C GLN A 792 -18.65 13.32 -24.23
N CYS A 793 -18.79 14.65 -24.10
CA CYS A 793 -19.30 15.50 -25.17
C CYS A 793 -18.44 15.39 -26.44
N LEU A 794 -17.11 15.43 -26.31
CA LEU A 794 -16.19 15.26 -27.44
C LEU A 794 -16.36 13.92 -28.16
N ARG A 795 -16.56 12.82 -27.40
CA ARG A 795 -16.80 11.50 -28.00
C ARG A 795 -18.10 11.46 -28.80
N ILE A 796 -19.16 12.09 -28.27
CA ILE A 796 -20.46 12.18 -28.95
C ILE A 796 -20.32 13.01 -30.22
N ASP A 797 -19.67 14.16 -30.15
CA ASP A 797 -19.42 15.04 -31.30
C ASP A 797 -18.54 14.36 -32.37
N GLU A 798 -17.52 13.58 -31.99
CA GLU A 798 -16.70 12.80 -32.94
C GLU A 798 -17.47 11.69 -33.66
N VAL A 799 -18.40 11.02 -32.96
CA VAL A 799 -19.29 10.03 -33.55
C VAL A 799 -20.29 10.69 -34.49
N ARG A 800 -20.89 11.82 -34.08
CA ARG A 800 -21.80 12.62 -34.90
C ARG A 800 -21.12 13.10 -36.19
N ARG A 801 -19.88 13.59 -36.09
CA ARG A 801 -19.04 13.98 -37.24
C ARG A 801 -18.83 12.83 -38.21
N ARG A 802 -18.50 11.63 -37.73
CA ARG A 802 -18.34 10.43 -38.60
C ARG A 802 -19.64 9.99 -39.26
N SER A 803 -20.77 10.18 -38.59
CA SER A 803 -22.10 9.84 -39.14
C SER A 803 -22.52 10.81 -40.24
N LEU A 804 -22.29 12.12 -40.03
CA LEU A 804 -22.57 13.17 -41.02
C LEU A 804 -21.70 13.03 -42.26
N GLN A 805 -20.42 12.67 -42.11
CA GLN A 805 -19.52 12.40 -43.22
C GLN A 805 -20.06 11.30 -44.15
N LYS A 806 -20.64 10.22 -43.59
CA LYS A 806 -21.22 9.12 -44.37
C LYS A 806 -22.51 9.51 -45.08
N ARG A 807 -23.29 10.42 -44.49
CA ARG A 807 -24.53 10.96 -45.08
C ARG A 807 -24.22 11.86 -46.27
N LEU A 808 -23.13 12.63 -46.20
CA LEU A 808 -22.64 13.47 -47.30
C LEU A 808 -22.31 12.66 -48.56
N ASP A 809 -21.73 11.47 -48.38
CA ASP A 809 -21.36 10.57 -49.49
C ASP A 809 -22.58 9.94 -50.17
N ALA A 810 -23.65 9.70 -49.41
CA ALA A 810 -24.89 9.07 -49.90
C ALA A 810 -25.81 10.04 -50.65
N ALA A 811 -25.77 11.34 -50.34
CA ALA A 811 -26.67 12.36 -50.90
C ALA A 811 -26.34 12.82 -52.34
N ARG A 812 -25.27 12.30 -52.97
CA ARG A 812 -24.83 12.71 -54.31
C ARG A 812 -25.50 11.97 -55.49
N PHE A 813 -26.35 10.97 -55.23
CA PHE A 813 -26.93 10.09 -56.26
C PHE A 813 -28.45 10.26 -56.30
N GLU A 814 -28.95 10.63 -57.48
CA GLU A 814 -30.38 10.66 -57.91
C GLU A 814 -31.26 11.84 -57.46
N GLY A 815 -32.00 12.40 -58.42
CA GLY A 815 -33.09 13.35 -58.20
C GLY A 815 -34.24 13.09 -59.17
N SER A 816 -35.48 13.43 -58.78
CA SER A 816 -36.34 14.46 -59.43
C SER A 816 -37.82 14.39 -58.96
N VAL A 817 -38.44 15.58 -58.93
CA VAL A 817 -39.86 15.97 -59.13
C VAL A 817 -40.89 15.72 -58.01
N ASP A 818 -41.08 16.77 -57.20
CA ASP A 818 -42.25 17.67 -57.06
C ASP A 818 -43.70 17.17 -56.97
N GLY A 819 -44.43 17.73 -55.99
CA GLY A 819 -45.87 17.96 -56.10
C GLY A 819 -46.63 18.57 -54.90
N GLN A 820 -46.22 18.36 -53.63
CA GLN A 820 -47.17 18.52 -52.50
C GLN A 820 -46.84 19.56 -51.41
N VAL A 821 -45.70 20.28 -51.47
CA VAL A 821 -45.20 21.11 -50.34
C VAL A 821 -46.03 22.37 -50.05
N MET A 822 -46.77 22.92 -51.02
CA MET A 822 -47.30 24.28 -50.89
C MET A 822 -48.48 24.43 -49.90
N ASN A 823 -49.15 23.33 -49.52
CA ASN A 823 -50.35 23.40 -48.66
C ASN A 823 -50.10 23.23 -47.15
N LEU A 824 -48.96 22.67 -46.71
CA LEU A 824 -48.67 22.51 -45.27
C LEU A 824 -48.04 23.76 -44.62
N VAL A 825 -47.35 24.59 -45.41
CA VAL A 825 -46.64 25.79 -44.91
C VAL A 825 -47.61 26.85 -44.39
N SER A 826 -48.84 26.91 -44.92
CA SER A 826 -49.86 27.86 -44.48
C SER A 826 -50.44 27.51 -43.10
N SER A 827 -50.67 26.22 -42.81
CA SER A 827 -51.21 25.78 -41.52
C SER A 827 -50.20 25.92 -40.38
N LEU A 828 -48.91 25.70 -40.64
CA LEU A 828 -47.86 25.77 -39.61
C LEU A 828 -47.60 27.21 -39.11
N ASN A 829 -47.78 28.21 -39.98
CA ASN A 829 -47.67 29.61 -39.61
C ASN A 829 -48.82 30.09 -38.69
N GLN A 830 -49.96 29.39 -38.66
CA GLN A 830 -51.08 29.73 -37.79
C GLN A 830 -50.81 29.30 -36.33
N TYR A 831 -50.34 28.07 -36.12
CA TYR A 831 -50.01 27.55 -34.78
C TYR A 831 -48.85 28.30 -34.11
N ARG A 832 -47.88 28.80 -34.89
CA ARG A 832 -46.79 29.63 -34.37
C ARG A 832 -47.26 30.96 -33.78
N ARG A 833 -48.33 31.58 -34.32
CA ARG A 833 -48.90 32.82 -33.78
C ARG A 833 -49.71 32.60 -32.49
N GLU A 834 -50.34 31.43 -32.33
CA GLU A 834 -51.07 31.10 -31.11
C GLU A 834 -50.12 30.84 -29.93
N LYS A 835 -48.98 30.20 -30.19
CA LYS A 835 -47.90 30.02 -29.20
C LYS A 835 -47.40 31.37 -28.66
N GLU A 836 -47.21 32.35 -29.53
CA GLU A 836 -46.65 33.65 -29.15
C GLU A 836 -47.58 34.45 -28.20
N LYS A 837 -48.90 34.29 -28.34
CA LYS A 837 -49.88 34.87 -27.42
C LYS A 837 -49.85 34.24 -26.03
N LEU A 838 -49.61 32.92 -25.95
CA LEU A 838 -49.51 32.22 -24.66
C LEU A 838 -48.26 32.63 -23.87
N ILE A 839 -47.13 32.85 -24.55
CA ILE A 839 -45.89 33.34 -23.93
C ILE A 839 -46.09 34.73 -23.32
N GLN A 840 -46.84 35.62 -23.99
CA GLN A 840 -47.16 36.94 -23.44
C GLN A 840 -48.01 36.83 -22.17
N SER A 841 -48.99 35.91 -22.13
CA SER A 841 -49.80 35.69 -20.92
C SER A 841 -49.00 35.08 -19.76
N GLU A 842 -48.01 34.23 -20.05
CA GLU A 842 -47.11 33.66 -19.04
C GLU A 842 -46.26 34.73 -18.36
N ASN A 843 -45.67 35.66 -19.13
CA ASN A 843 -44.82 36.72 -18.58
C ASN A 843 -45.60 37.65 -17.63
N VAL A 844 -46.84 38.01 -17.96
CA VAL A 844 -47.70 38.85 -17.10
C VAL A 844 -48.00 38.14 -15.77
N LEU A 845 -48.27 36.84 -15.80
CA LEU A 845 -48.50 36.05 -14.59
C LEU A 845 -47.23 35.89 -13.74
N GLN A 846 -46.04 35.83 -14.37
CA GLN A 846 -44.76 35.83 -13.64
C GLN A 846 -44.50 37.16 -12.93
N GLU A 847 -44.78 38.30 -13.57
CA GLU A 847 -44.65 39.63 -12.93
C GLU A 847 -45.60 39.78 -11.73
N GLN A 848 -46.86 39.35 -11.87
CA GLN A 848 -47.82 39.34 -10.77
C GLN A 848 -47.40 38.43 -9.60
N LEU A 849 -46.80 37.27 -9.91
CA LEU A 849 -46.24 36.37 -8.90
C LEU A 849 -45.07 37.02 -8.15
N THR A 850 -44.20 37.77 -8.84
CA THR A 850 -43.09 38.48 -8.20
C THR A 850 -43.56 39.60 -7.28
N SER A 851 -44.54 40.39 -7.70
CA SER A 851 -45.10 41.47 -6.87
C SER A 851 -45.81 40.92 -5.61
N SER A 852 -46.59 39.84 -5.74
CA SER A 852 -47.22 39.18 -4.57
C SER A 852 -46.19 38.58 -3.60
N ARG A 853 -45.02 38.16 -4.11
CA ARG A 853 -43.94 37.59 -3.29
C ARG A 853 -43.23 38.65 -2.45
N GLU A 854 -43.03 39.85 -2.99
CA GLU A 854 -42.46 40.99 -2.26
C GLU A 854 -43.38 41.45 -1.14
N LEU A 855 -44.68 41.60 -1.44
CA LEU A 855 -45.70 41.96 -0.45
C LEU A 855 -45.83 40.91 0.67
N LEU A 856 -45.68 39.62 0.36
CA LEU A 856 -45.65 38.57 1.38
C LEU A 856 -44.38 38.65 2.25
N HIS A 857 -43.25 39.05 1.66
CA HIS A 857 -42.01 39.26 2.40
C HIS A 857 -42.12 40.42 3.39
N ASP A 858 -42.73 41.54 2.99
CA ASP A 858 -42.92 42.70 3.85
C ASP A 858 -43.87 42.41 5.02
N THR A 859 -44.99 41.71 4.78
CA THR A 859 -45.89 41.24 5.86
C THR A 859 -45.17 40.27 6.81
N GLU A 860 -44.28 39.42 6.29
CA GLU A 860 -43.47 38.54 7.13
C GLU A 860 -42.47 39.32 7.99
N MET A 861 -41.89 40.40 7.49
CA MET A 861 -40.96 41.26 8.24
C MET A 861 -41.66 42.00 9.37
N ILE A 862 -42.83 42.58 9.12
CA ILE A 862 -43.65 43.24 10.16
C ILE A 862 -44.10 42.22 11.22
N ARG A 863 -44.55 41.04 10.79
CA ARG A 863 -44.92 39.95 11.70
C ARG A 863 -43.73 39.51 12.55
N ARG A 864 -42.51 39.45 12.01
CA ARG A 864 -41.29 39.11 12.78
C ARG A 864 -40.98 40.17 13.83
N GLU A 865 -41.17 41.44 13.53
CA GLU A 865 -40.95 42.52 14.51
C GLU A 865 -41.97 42.44 15.64
N LYS A 866 -43.26 42.22 15.34
CA LYS A 866 -44.28 42.02 16.37
C LYS A 866 -44.08 40.74 17.20
N ILE A 867 -43.59 39.65 16.59
CA ILE A 867 -43.16 38.46 17.34
C ILE A 867 -42.01 38.81 18.29
N ARG A 868 -41.09 39.69 17.89
CA ARG A 868 -39.98 40.13 18.74
C ARG A 868 -40.48 40.96 19.93
N GLU A 869 -41.35 41.94 19.69
CA GLU A 869 -41.96 42.75 20.76
C GLU A 869 -42.79 41.90 21.74
N ILE A 870 -43.55 40.93 21.23
CA ILE A 870 -44.26 39.96 22.09
C ILE A 870 -43.26 39.15 22.90
N ARG A 871 -42.19 38.63 22.29
CA ARG A 871 -41.17 37.86 23.02
C ARG A 871 -40.46 38.68 24.07
N GLU A 872 -40.15 39.94 23.81
CA GLU A 872 -39.51 40.82 24.79
C GLU A 872 -40.44 41.06 25.99
N ASN A 873 -41.70 41.38 25.74
CA ASN A 873 -42.70 41.57 26.79
C ASN A 873 -43.07 40.26 27.50
N GLU A 874 -43.15 39.13 26.81
CA GLU A 874 -43.32 37.80 27.41
C GLU A 874 -42.11 37.39 28.23
N ASN A 875 -40.90 37.75 27.80
CA ASN A 875 -39.69 37.52 28.60
C ASN A 875 -39.67 38.42 29.83
N GLU A 876 -40.14 39.66 29.73
CA GLU A 876 -40.27 40.56 30.87
C GLU A 876 -41.41 40.11 31.80
N LEU A 877 -42.50 39.58 31.25
CA LEU A 877 -43.58 38.94 32.01
C LEU A 877 -43.07 37.69 32.72
N LYS A 878 -42.32 36.82 32.03
CA LYS A 878 -41.66 35.65 32.62
C LYS A 878 -40.65 36.04 33.68
N LYS A 879 -39.93 37.16 33.53
CA LYS A 879 -39.07 37.69 34.57
C LYS A 879 -39.89 38.13 35.77
N ARG A 880 -40.98 38.88 35.60
CA ARG A 880 -41.86 39.28 36.73
C ARG A 880 -42.64 38.13 37.33
N GLU A 881 -42.99 37.12 36.55
CA GLU A 881 -43.54 35.84 37.01
C GLU A 881 -42.50 35.07 37.79
N SER A 882 -41.26 35.01 37.31
CA SER A 882 -40.14 34.44 38.04
C SER A 882 -39.86 35.22 39.32
N ASP A 883 -39.92 36.56 39.31
CA ASP A 883 -39.72 37.40 40.50
C ASP A 883 -40.87 37.21 41.49
N LEU A 884 -42.11 37.07 41.01
CA LEU A 884 -43.27 36.76 41.83
C LEU A 884 -43.21 35.34 42.37
N GLU A 885 -42.79 34.38 41.56
CA GLU A 885 -42.65 32.99 41.97
C GLU A 885 -41.43 32.83 42.87
N GLU A 886 -40.41 33.67 42.75
CA GLU A 886 -39.27 33.77 43.66
C GLU A 886 -39.69 34.41 44.97
N CYS A 887 -40.42 35.54 44.96
CA CYS A 887 -41.00 36.14 46.17
C CYS A 887 -42.06 35.26 46.83
N ARG A 888 -42.90 34.58 46.05
CA ARG A 888 -43.89 33.61 46.55
C ARG A 888 -43.20 32.37 47.07
N SER A 889 -42.17 31.89 46.37
CA SER A 889 -41.30 30.83 46.86
C SER A 889 -40.56 31.29 48.11
N GLU A 890 -40.15 32.54 48.25
CA GLU A 890 -39.54 33.06 49.47
C GLU A 890 -40.56 33.13 50.61
N ILE A 891 -41.78 33.58 50.35
CA ILE A 891 -42.87 33.61 51.34
C ILE A 891 -43.28 32.19 51.72
N ASP A 892 -43.45 31.28 50.76
CA ASP A 892 -43.75 29.87 50.97
C ASP A 892 -42.58 29.14 51.59
N LYS A 893 -41.33 29.49 51.26
CA LYS A 893 -40.14 29.04 51.97
C LYS A 893 -40.16 29.59 53.38
N MET A 894 -40.52 30.83 53.65
CA MET A 894 -40.61 31.38 55.01
C MET A 894 -41.76 30.76 55.81
N ASN A 895 -42.91 30.45 55.18
CA ASN A 895 -44.05 29.75 55.78
C ASN A 895 -43.73 28.28 56.04
N ASN A 896 -43.12 27.62 55.06
CA ASN A 896 -42.59 26.29 55.22
C ASN A 896 -41.45 26.29 56.20
N TYR A 897 -40.57 27.30 56.29
CA TYR A 897 -39.56 27.40 57.34
C TYR A 897 -40.25 27.60 58.68
N GLU A 898 -41.27 28.42 58.81
CA GLU A 898 -41.95 28.56 60.09
C GLU A 898 -42.60 27.25 60.54
N ASN A 899 -43.35 26.58 59.65
CA ASN A 899 -43.99 25.29 59.91
C ASN A 899 -42.98 24.14 60.02
N GLU A 900 -41.91 24.17 59.24
CA GLU A 900 -40.81 23.21 59.28
C GLU A 900 -40.00 23.43 60.53
N TYR A 901 -39.70 24.64 60.99
CA TYR A 901 -38.96 24.84 62.23
C TYR A 901 -39.82 24.39 63.42
N ARG A 902 -41.13 24.66 63.40
CA ARG A 902 -42.08 24.20 64.42
C ARG A 902 -42.25 22.67 64.40
N GLN A 903 -42.38 22.06 63.23
CA GLN A 903 -42.42 20.61 63.05
C GLN A 903 -41.06 19.94 63.25
N LYS A 904 -39.95 20.57 62.87
CA LYS A 904 -38.57 20.06 63.04
C LYS A 904 -38.21 20.12 64.50
N LEU A 905 -38.61 21.13 65.27
CA LEU A 905 -38.42 21.14 66.72
C LEU A 905 -39.16 19.97 67.38
N SER A 906 -40.43 19.73 67.06
CA SER A 906 -41.19 18.59 67.62
C SER A 906 -40.71 17.23 67.09
N LYS A 907 -40.38 17.14 65.80
CA LYS A 907 -39.85 15.92 65.17
C LYS A 907 -38.43 15.63 65.66
N LEU A 908 -37.57 16.62 65.87
CA LEU A 908 -36.22 16.44 66.43
C LEU A 908 -36.31 15.95 67.87
N GLU A 909 -37.29 16.40 68.66
CA GLU A 909 -37.53 15.91 70.01
C GLU A 909 -37.90 14.41 70.02
N ILE A 910 -38.85 14.01 69.17
CA ILE A 910 -39.24 12.60 69.00
C ILE A 910 -38.08 11.79 68.39
N HIS A 911 -37.36 12.38 67.43
CA HIS A 911 -36.25 11.74 66.73
C HIS A 911 -35.04 11.52 67.62
N ILE A 912 -34.73 12.44 68.55
CA ILE A 912 -33.66 12.26 69.53
C ILE A 912 -33.96 11.04 70.42
N ASN A 913 -35.21 10.89 70.89
CA ASN A 913 -35.62 9.73 71.70
C ASN A 913 -35.61 8.42 70.89
N ASP A 914 -36.14 8.43 69.67
CA ASP A 914 -36.13 7.27 68.77
C ASP A 914 -34.70 6.83 68.38
N LEU A 915 -33.80 7.79 68.15
CA LEU A 915 -32.40 7.52 67.82
C LEU A 915 -31.67 6.86 68.99
N GLN A 916 -31.96 7.26 70.23
CA GLN A 916 -31.39 6.64 71.44
C GLN A 916 -31.79 5.17 71.57
N GLU A 917 -33.04 4.83 71.26
CA GLU A 917 -33.54 3.45 71.30
C GLU A 917 -32.99 2.60 70.14
N LYS A 918 -32.84 3.20 68.95
CA LYS A 918 -32.27 2.54 67.75
C LYS A 918 -30.78 2.25 67.88
N VAL A 919 -29.98 3.16 68.46
CA VAL A 919 -28.56 2.91 68.76
C VAL A 919 -28.39 1.70 69.67
N LYS A 920 -29.24 1.57 70.69
CA LYS A 920 -29.21 0.43 71.63
C LYS A 920 -29.50 -0.90 70.93
N THR A 921 -30.55 -0.95 70.11
CA THR A 921 -30.94 -2.17 69.39
C THR A 921 -30.00 -2.55 68.25
N LEU A 922 -29.38 -1.59 67.56
CA LEU A 922 -28.38 -1.83 66.52
C LEU A 922 -27.07 -2.37 67.11
N ASN A 923 -26.65 -1.91 68.29
CA ASN A 923 -25.49 -2.44 69.01
C ASN A 923 -25.66 -3.94 69.32
N GLU A 924 -26.83 -4.36 69.76
CA GLU A 924 -27.13 -5.78 70.07
C GLU A 924 -27.18 -6.66 68.79
N LYS A 925 -27.64 -6.11 67.66
CA LYS A 925 -27.68 -6.82 66.36
C LYS A 925 -26.28 -6.96 65.74
N LEU A 926 -25.46 -5.92 65.85
CA LEU A 926 -24.09 -5.91 65.33
C LEU A 926 -23.24 -7.05 65.93
N GLU A 927 -23.37 -7.26 67.24
CA GLU A 927 -22.62 -8.30 67.94
C GLU A 927 -23.06 -9.73 67.55
N LYS A 928 -24.35 -9.94 67.26
CA LYS A 928 -24.85 -11.22 66.73
C LYS A 928 -24.30 -11.51 65.32
N MET A 929 -24.37 -10.52 64.42
CA MET A 929 -23.90 -10.67 63.03
C MET A 929 -22.38 -10.89 62.93
N LYS A 930 -21.58 -10.28 63.82
CA LYS A 930 -20.13 -10.54 63.90
C LYS A 930 -19.82 -11.98 64.30
N ASN A 931 -20.63 -12.58 65.17
CA ASN A 931 -20.43 -13.95 65.64
C ASN A 931 -20.81 -14.97 64.56
N GLU A 932 -21.91 -14.76 63.83
CA GLU A 932 -22.32 -15.62 62.71
C GLU A 932 -21.32 -15.57 61.54
N ALA A 933 -20.72 -14.40 61.25
CA ALA A 933 -19.71 -14.27 60.19
C ALA A 933 -18.37 -14.97 60.52
N ARG A 934 -18.07 -15.20 61.81
CA ARG A 934 -16.84 -15.88 62.25
C ARG A 934 -16.88 -17.40 62.12
N GLU A 935 -18.07 -18.02 62.05
CA GLU A 935 -18.20 -19.48 61.93
C GLU A 935 -17.88 -20.02 60.53
N PHE A 936 -17.95 -19.20 59.48
CA PHE A 936 -17.88 -19.65 58.08
C PHE A 936 -16.57 -19.30 57.33
N VAL A 937 -15.68 -18.45 57.88
CA VAL A 937 -14.50 -17.94 57.17
C VAL A 937 -13.24 -18.04 58.04
N THR A 938 -12.25 -18.79 57.58
CA THR A 938 -10.89 -18.80 58.15
C THR A 938 -10.10 -17.59 57.61
N ASP A 939 -9.66 -16.73 58.54
CA ASP A 939 -8.77 -15.57 58.41
C ASP A 939 -9.35 -14.15 58.16
N VAL A 940 -8.95 -13.28 59.11
CA VAL A 940 -8.91 -11.81 59.25
C VAL A 940 -10.02 -10.96 58.59
N PRO A 941 -10.78 -10.15 59.38
CA PRO A 941 -11.75 -9.19 58.86
C PRO A 941 -11.09 -8.16 57.92
N PRO A 942 -11.64 -7.90 56.71
CA PRO A 942 -11.16 -6.83 55.85
C PRO A 942 -11.48 -5.44 56.45
N ASP A 943 -10.63 -4.46 56.17
CA ASP A 943 -10.78 -3.07 56.64
C ASP A 943 -12.10 -2.46 56.12
N PHE A 944 -13.00 -2.08 57.04
CA PHE A 944 -14.35 -1.61 56.72
C PHE A 944 -14.36 -0.28 55.93
N THR A 945 -13.23 0.44 55.90
CA THR A 945 -13.09 1.72 55.20
C THR A 945 -12.97 1.57 53.67
N SER A 946 -12.53 0.41 53.16
CA SER A 946 -12.30 0.18 51.72
C SER A 946 -13.43 -0.55 50.97
N LEU A 947 -14.59 -0.80 51.61
CA LEU A 947 -15.68 -1.61 51.04
C LEU A 947 -16.74 -0.76 50.28
N PRO A 948 -17.22 -1.18 49.10
CA PRO A 948 -18.22 -0.48 48.25
C PRO A 948 -19.68 -0.65 48.72
N ASP A 949 -20.58 0.27 48.39
CA ASP A 949 -21.95 0.35 48.93
C ASP A 949 -22.80 -0.91 48.65
N THR A 950 -23.75 -1.25 49.54
CA THR A 950 -24.45 -2.56 49.56
C THR A 950 -25.29 -2.80 48.31
N ALA A 951 -26.10 -1.79 47.95
CA ALA A 951 -26.91 -1.83 46.74
C ALA A 951 -26.05 -1.90 45.48
N GLU A 952 -24.92 -1.19 45.47
CA GLU A 952 -23.99 -1.17 44.35
C GLU A 952 -23.27 -2.51 44.18
N ALA A 953 -22.85 -3.15 45.26
CA ALA A 953 -22.21 -4.46 45.24
C ALA A 953 -23.18 -5.58 44.81
N GLU A 954 -24.43 -5.55 45.29
CA GLU A 954 -25.48 -6.48 44.87
C GLU A 954 -25.91 -6.29 43.42
N GLU A 955 -26.04 -5.05 42.96
CA GLU A 955 -26.35 -4.75 41.56
C GLU A 955 -25.19 -5.19 40.66
N ARG A 956 -23.94 -4.92 41.06
CA ARG A 956 -22.74 -5.41 40.36
C ARG A 956 -22.72 -6.94 40.31
N TYR A 957 -23.07 -7.63 41.40
CA TYR A 957 -23.18 -9.09 41.43
C TYR A 957 -24.27 -9.59 40.46
N ARG A 958 -25.51 -9.09 40.57
CA ARG A 958 -26.63 -9.48 39.68
C ARG A 958 -26.36 -9.15 38.20
N LYS A 959 -25.67 -8.04 37.93
CA LYS A 959 -25.27 -7.64 36.58
C LYS A 959 -24.17 -8.54 36.04
N LEU A 960 -23.20 -8.92 36.87
CA LEU A 960 -22.12 -9.82 36.46
C LEU A 960 -22.62 -11.25 36.28
N GLU A 961 -23.53 -11.71 37.13
CA GLU A 961 -24.19 -13.03 37.04
C GLU A 961 -25.01 -13.15 35.75
N ARG A 962 -25.87 -12.18 35.45
CA ARG A 962 -26.61 -12.13 34.17
C ARG A 962 -25.69 -12.10 32.96
N ARG A 963 -24.56 -11.37 33.03
CA ARG A 963 -23.56 -11.33 31.95
C ARG A 963 -22.86 -12.67 31.74
N ILE A 964 -22.60 -13.41 32.82
CA ILE A 964 -22.00 -14.76 32.73
C ILE A 964 -23.03 -15.73 32.14
N GLN A 965 -24.29 -15.68 32.58
CA GLN A 965 -25.35 -16.55 32.06
C GLN A 965 -25.60 -16.31 30.57
N SER A 966 -25.76 -15.05 30.15
CA SER A 966 -25.89 -14.71 28.72
C SER A 966 -24.66 -15.10 27.89
N ALA A 967 -23.47 -15.00 28.48
CA ALA A 967 -22.24 -15.40 27.80
C ALA A 967 -22.14 -16.93 27.68
N GLN A 968 -22.57 -17.69 28.69
CA GLN A 968 -22.60 -19.15 28.66
C GLN A 968 -23.59 -19.69 27.62
N GLU A 969 -24.81 -19.14 27.57
CA GLU A 969 -25.81 -19.49 26.56
C GLU A 969 -25.34 -19.19 25.12
N SER A 970 -24.50 -18.16 24.95
CA SER A 970 -23.90 -17.81 23.65
C SER A 970 -22.66 -18.64 23.28
N LEU A 971 -22.09 -19.40 24.23
CA LEU A 971 -20.80 -20.10 24.10
C LEU A 971 -20.91 -21.64 24.11
N GLU A 972 -22.11 -22.20 24.34
CA GLU A 972 -22.32 -23.65 24.25
C GLU A 972 -21.90 -24.18 22.86
N GLY A 973 -20.78 -24.92 22.82
CA GLY A 973 -20.31 -25.65 21.66
C GLY A 973 -18.95 -25.27 21.07
N THR A 974 -18.30 -24.15 21.48
CA THR A 974 -17.02 -23.75 20.88
C THR A 974 -15.84 -23.92 21.85
N ILE A 975 -15.29 -25.13 21.93
CA ILE A 975 -14.00 -25.38 22.58
C ILE A 975 -12.90 -24.91 21.63
N VAL A 976 -12.38 -23.70 21.82
CA VAL A 976 -11.25 -23.18 21.02
C VAL A 976 -9.95 -23.77 21.58
N SER A 977 -9.48 -24.89 21.02
CA SER A 977 -8.16 -25.46 21.33
C SER A 977 -7.03 -24.54 20.84
N GLU A 978 -6.00 -24.37 21.66
CA GLU A 978 -4.78 -23.61 21.32
C GLU A 978 -4.03 -24.25 20.14
N GLU A 979 -4.12 -25.57 20.01
CA GLU A 979 -3.53 -26.34 18.92
C GLU A 979 -4.17 -26.02 17.57
N ALA A 980 -5.50 -25.83 17.54
CA ALA A 980 -6.24 -25.49 16.32
C ALA A 980 -5.89 -24.08 15.82
N LEU A 981 -5.71 -23.11 16.73
CA LEU A 981 -5.27 -21.76 16.38
C LEU A 981 -3.84 -21.76 15.84
N GLY A 982 -2.95 -22.54 16.47
CA GLY A 982 -1.55 -22.69 16.04
C GLY A 982 -1.43 -23.35 14.66
N ALA A 983 -2.18 -24.43 14.41
CA ALA A 983 -2.24 -25.10 13.11
C ALA A 983 -2.70 -24.15 12.00
N LEU A 984 -3.77 -23.38 12.24
CA LEU A 984 -4.31 -22.44 11.26
C LEU A 984 -3.37 -21.26 10.97
N GLN A 985 -2.64 -20.78 11.97
CA GLN A 985 -1.60 -19.75 11.80
C GLN A 985 -0.43 -20.27 10.94
N ASN A 986 0.04 -21.48 11.22
CA ASN A 986 1.09 -22.12 10.42
C ASN A 986 0.67 -22.32 8.97
N ASP A 987 -0.57 -22.71 8.73
CA ASP A 987 -1.13 -22.85 7.38
C ASP A 987 -1.23 -21.50 6.65
N TYR A 988 -1.69 -20.45 7.34
CA TYR A 988 -1.69 -19.09 6.80
C TYR A 988 -0.29 -18.62 6.42
N GLU A 989 0.72 -18.84 7.26
CA GLU A 989 2.11 -18.47 6.96
C GLU A 989 2.66 -19.22 5.74
N ARG A 990 2.36 -20.53 5.63
CA ARG A 990 2.72 -21.33 4.45
C ARG A 990 2.07 -20.78 3.19
N LEU A 991 0.79 -20.45 3.24
CA LEU A 991 0.05 -19.89 2.12
C LEU A 991 0.57 -18.50 1.72
N GLN A 992 0.88 -17.67 2.72
CA GLN A 992 1.42 -16.32 2.52
C GLN A 992 2.80 -16.36 1.85
N LYS A 993 3.68 -17.29 2.26
CA LYS A 993 4.97 -17.52 1.59
C LYS A 993 4.78 -17.90 0.12
N LYS A 994 3.86 -18.84 -0.19
CA LYS A 994 3.53 -19.23 -1.57
C LYS A 994 2.98 -18.07 -2.39
N TYR A 995 2.12 -17.23 -1.81
CA TYR A 995 1.59 -16.04 -2.47
C TYR A 995 2.70 -15.05 -2.83
N ILE A 996 3.60 -14.74 -1.89
CA ILE A 996 4.71 -13.81 -2.12
C ILE A 996 5.63 -14.33 -3.23
N SER A 997 6.02 -15.60 -3.18
CA SER A 997 6.87 -16.21 -4.21
C SER A 997 6.20 -16.20 -5.59
N ALA A 998 4.93 -16.59 -5.67
CA ALA A 998 4.19 -16.63 -6.94
C ALA A 998 3.99 -15.23 -7.53
N LYS A 999 3.63 -14.25 -6.69
CA LYS A 999 3.50 -12.84 -7.08
C LYS A 999 4.81 -12.29 -7.65
N GLN A 1000 5.94 -12.60 -7.01
CA GLN A 1000 7.26 -12.14 -7.48
C GLN A 1000 7.62 -12.72 -8.85
N VAL A 1001 7.34 -14.02 -9.08
CA VAL A 1001 7.56 -14.67 -10.38
C VAL A 1001 6.69 -14.03 -11.47
N VAL A 1002 5.39 -13.82 -11.22
CA VAL A 1002 4.49 -13.20 -12.21
C VAL A 1002 4.93 -11.77 -12.54
N LEU A 1003 5.36 -11.00 -11.54
CA LEU A 1003 5.84 -9.63 -11.74
C LEU A 1003 7.11 -9.59 -12.60
N GLU A 1004 8.05 -10.51 -12.37
CA GLU A 1004 9.26 -10.63 -13.18
C GLU A 1004 8.95 -11.12 -14.61
N LEU A 1005 8.00 -12.05 -14.78
CA LEU A 1005 7.53 -12.50 -16.10
C LEU A 1005 6.93 -11.34 -16.90
N LYS A 1006 6.03 -10.55 -16.31
CA LYS A 1006 5.45 -9.36 -16.96
C LYS A 1006 6.53 -8.37 -17.38
N LYS A 1007 7.51 -8.12 -16.50
CA LYS A 1007 8.63 -7.23 -16.80
C LYS A 1007 9.46 -7.72 -17.99
N ARG A 1008 9.78 -9.02 -18.04
CA ARG A 1008 10.54 -9.62 -19.15
C ARG A 1008 9.75 -9.63 -20.45
N LEU A 1009 8.44 -9.90 -20.38
CA LEU A 1009 7.57 -9.87 -21.55
C LEU A 1009 7.46 -8.47 -22.14
N LYS A 1010 7.32 -7.44 -21.29
CA LYS A 1010 7.33 -6.03 -21.72
C LYS A 1010 8.62 -5.69 -22.45
N LEU A 1011 9.78 -6.06 -21.90
CA LEU A 1011 11.08 -5.84 -22.53
C LEU A 1011 11.19 -6.57 -23.88
N ARG A 1012 10.70 -7.81 -23.99
CA ARG A 1012 10.67 -8.56 -25.25
C ARG A 1012 9.80 -7.89 -26.29
N ASN A 1013 8.63 -7.37 -25.92
CA ASN A 1013 7.74 -6.64 -26.82
C ASN A 1013 8.35 -5.31 -27.29
N GLU A 1014 9.06 -4.59 -26.42
CA GLU A 1014 9.82 -3.39 -26.80
C GLU A 1014 10.93 -3.74 -27.81
N LYS A 1015 11.72 -4.78 -27.54
CA LYS A 1015 12.79 -5.23 -28.44
C LYS A 1015 12.28 -5.82 -29.76
N PHE A 1016 11.10 -6.44 -29.74
CA PHE A 1016 10.45 -6.91 -30.96
C PHE A 1016 10.20 -5.78 -31.96
N LEU A 1017 9.73 -4.62 -31.48
CA LEU A 1017 9.46 -3.46 -32.32
C LEU A 1017 10.76 -2.92 -32.95
N GLU A 1018 11.84 -2.86 -32.16
CA GLU A 1018 13.16 -2.48 -32.67
C GLU A 1018 13.64 -3.44 -33.77
N VAL A 1019 13.61 -4.76 -33.53
CA VAL A 1019 14.03 -5.77 -34.51
C VAL A 1019 13.17 -5.71 -35.77
N ARG A 1020 11.84 -5.56 -35.62
CA ARG A 1020 10.91 -5.45 -36.75
C ARG A 1020 11.24 -4.26 -37.63
N ASN A 1021 11.44 -3.08 -37.03
CA ASN A 1021 11.72 -1.85 -37.77
C ASN A 1021 13.10 -1.92 -38.46
N LEU A 1022 14.14 -2.41 -37.77
CA LEU A 1022 15.46 -2.62 -38.37
C LEU A 1022 15.43 -3.62 -39.54
N THR A 1023 14.63 -4.69 -39.41
CA THR A 1023 14.47 -5.67 -40.49
C THR A 1023 13.73 -5.07 -41.69
N ALA A 1024 12.74 -4.21 -41.44
CA ALA A 1024 12.01 -3.47 -42.48
C ALA A 1024 12.91 -2.47 -43.21
N GLU A 1025 13.70 -1.67 -42.48
CA GLU A 1025 14.68 -0.74 -43.04
C GLU A 1025 15.70 -1.46 -43.92
N ARG A 1026 16.27 -2.56 -43.40
CA ARG A 1026 17.21 -3.40 -44.15
C ARG A 1026 16.57 -3.97 -45.41
N LEU A 1027 15.33 -4.43 -45.36
CA LEU A 1027 14.63 -4.93 -46.54
C LEU A 1027 14.49 -3.84 -47.61
N SER A 1028 14.14 -2.61 -47.20
CA SER A 1028 14.02 -1.46 -48.10
C SER A 1028 15.35 -1.10 -48.77
N GLU A 1029 16.46 -1.12 -48.02
CA GLU A 1029 17.80 -0.87 -48.56
C GLU A 1029 18.21 -1.94 -49.59
N LEU A 1030 18.02 -3.22 -49.24
CA LEU A 1030 18.38 -4.36 -50.11
C LEU A 1030 17.58 -4.33 -51.41
N TYR A 1031 16.30 -4.02 -51.32
CA TYR A 1031 15.44 -3.86 -52.48
C TYR A 1031 15.89 -2.72 -53.40
N GLY A 1032 16.22 -1.56 -52.83
CA GLY A 1032 16.75 -0.42 -53.58
C GLY A 1032 18.07 -0.76 -54.31
N GLY A 1033 18.97 -1.50 -53.64
CA GLY A 1033 20.21 -1.99 -54.21
C GLY A 1033 19.99 -2.92 -55.41
N LEU A 1034 19.08 -3.89 -55.32
CA LEU A 1034 18.77 -4.81 -56.42
C LEU A 1034 18.11 -4.11 -57.61
N MET A 1035 17.28 -3.11 -57.37
CA MET A 1035 16.66 -2.31 -58.43
C MET A 1035 17.70 -1.44 -59.17
N SER A 1036 18.71 -0.94 -58.46
CA SER A 1036 19.77 -0.11 -59.04
C SER A 1036 20.63 -0.84 -60.09
N ILE A 1037 20.69 -2.18 -60.06
CA ILE A 1037 21.45 -3.00 -61.03
C ILE A 1037 20.98 -2.74 -62.46
N ARG A 1038 19.70 -2.41 -62.66
CA ARG A 1038 19.14 -2.06 -63.98
C ARG A 1038 18.92 -0.55 -64.17
N ASN A 1039 19.59 0.28 -63.35
CA ASN A 1039 19.36 1.72 -63.27
C ASN A 1039 17.89 2.10 -62.98
N PHE A 1040 17.15 1.22 -62.31
CA PHE A 1040 15.80 1.51 -61.84
C PHE A 1040 15.85 2.14 -60.45
N LYS A 1041 15.00 3.15 -60.23
CA LYS A 1041 14.79 3.71 -58.89
C LYS A 1041 13.64 2.95 -58.24
N GLY A 1042 13.94 2.20 -57.18
CA GLY A 1042 12.95 1.44 -56.41
C GLY A 1042 13.03 1.77 -54.93
N SER A 1043 11.88 1.91 -54.27
CA SER A 1043 11.78 2.06 -52.81
C SER A 1043 10.59 1.27 -52.25
N LEU A 1044 10.73 0.78 -51.02
CA LEU A 1044 9.67 0.09 -50.29
C LEU A 1044 9.21 0.97 -49.13
N ILE A 1045 7.90 1.16 -49.01
CA ILE A 1045 7.27 1.81 -47.86
C ILE A 1045 6.51 0.73 -47.08
N ILE A 1046 7.02 0.41 -45.89
CA ILE A 1046 6.47 -0.64 -45.03
C ILE A 1046 5.67 0.02 -43.92
N SER A 1047 4.34 -0.03 -43.99
CA SER A 1047 3.44 0.46 -42.95
C SER A 1047 3.05 -0.67 -42.00
N HIS A 1048 3.60 -0.62 -40.79
CA HIS A 1048 3.25 -1.59 -39.74
C HIS A 1048 1.86 -1.35 -39.12
N GLU A 1049 1.34 -0.11 -39.19
CA GLU A 1049 0.02 0.26 -38.65
C GLU A 1049 -1.09 -0.26 -39.55
N GLU A 1050 -0.99 -0.02 -40.86
CA GLU A 1050 -1.94 -0.51 -41.86
C GLU A 1050 -1.70 -1.98 -42.24
N ARG A 1051 -0.59 -2.57 -41.78
CA ARG A 1051 -0.12 -3.91 -42.18
C ARG A 1051 -0.03 -4.05 -43.70
N ALA A 1052 0.61 -3.07 -44.34
CA ALA A 1052 0.70 -2.96 -45.79
C ALA A 1052 2.13 -2.62 -46.22
N ILE A 1053 2.59 -3.23 -47.32
CA ILE A 1053 3.84 -2.86 -48.00
C ILE A 1053 3.51 -2.27 -49.37
N TYR A 1054 3.95 -1.05 -49.61
CA TYR A 1054 3.81 -0.37 -50.89
C TYR A 1054 5.14 -0.41 -51.64
N ILE A 1055 5.10 -0.93 -52.86
CA ILE A 1055 6.25 -1.01 -53.77
C ILE A 1055 6.22 0.19 -54.71
N MET A 1056 7.29 0.97 -54.73
CA MET A 1056 7.49 2.08 -55.65
C MET A 1056 8.62 1.73 -56.62
N ALA A 1057 8.38 1.84 -57.94
CA ALA A 1057 9.39 1.59 -58.97
C ALA A 1057 9.22 2.58 -60.13
N GLY A 1058 10.33 3.19 -60.58
CA GLY A 1058 10.34 4.12 -61.70
C GLY A 1058 11.52 3.89 -62.65
N THR A 1059 11.26 4.08 -63.95
CA THR A 1059 12.24 4.00 -65.05
C THR A 1059 12.73 5.39 -65.46
N GLN A 1060 13.86 5.49 -66.17
CA GLN A 1060 14.52 6.75 -66.55
C GLN A 1060 13.64 7.75 -67.35
N LYS A 1061 12.47 7.34 -67.89
CA LYS A 1061 11.58 8.23 -68.66
C LYS A 1061 10.67 9.12 -67.81
N ASN A 1062 10.49 8.82 -66.51
CA ASN A 1062 9.71 9.66 -65.61
C ASN A 1062 10.64 10.47 -64.70
N GLN A 1063 10.47 11.80 -64.76
CA GLN A 1063 11.20 12.80 -63.98
C GLN A 1063 11.20 12.50 -62.48
N GLU A 1064 12.22 13.04 -61.81
CA GLU A 1064 12.55 12.94 -60.38
C GLU A 1064 11.39 12.52 -59.46
N ILE A 1065 11.53 11.31 -58.89
CA ILE A 1065 10.67 10.83 -57.81
C ILE A 1065 10.94 11.68 -56.57
N ASN A 1066 10.17 12.75 -56.39
CA ASN A 1066 10.27 13.64 -55.26
C ASN A 1066 9.56 12.99 -54.05
N GLN A 1067 10.33 12.41 -53.12
CA GLN A 1067 9.82 11.70 -51.93
C GLN A 1067 8.83 12.56 -51.11
N ALA A 1068 9.00 13.88 -51.07
CA ALA A 1068 8.16 14.80 -50.32
C ALA A 1068 6.77 15.04 -50.93
N ALA A 1069 6.65 15.10 -52.26
CA ALA A 1069 5.36 15.28 -52.95
C ALA A 1069 4.48 14.02 -52.91
N LEU A 1070 5.11 12.85 -52.78
CA LEU A 1070 4.44 11.54 -52.68
C LEU A 1070 3.92 11.24 -51.26
N LEU A 1071 4.59 11.71 -50.21
CA LEU A 1071 4.09 11.66 -48.83
C LEU A 1071 2.82 12.50 -48.62
N GLN A 1072 2.62 13.58 -49.40
CA GLN A 1072 1.37 14.34 -49.40
C GLN A 1072 0.20 13.56 -50.05
N ARG A 1073 0.47 12.78 -51.10
CA ARG A 1073 -0.53 11.86 -51.70
C ARG A 1073 -0.92 10.72 -50.78
N TYR A 1074 -0.07 10.36 -49.82
CA TYR A 1074 -0.32 9.37 -48.76
C TYR A 1074 -1.48 9.76 -47.81
N ARG A 1075 -1.82 11.06 -47.71
CA ARG A 1075 -2.93 11.55 -46.86
C ARG A 1075 -4.30 11.58 -47.55
N GLY A 1076 -4.36 11.40 -48.87
CA GLY A 1076 -5.60 11.30 -49.63
C GLY A 1076 -5.91 9.85 -49.98
N LYS A 1077 -7.17 9.42 -49.90
CA LYS A 1077 -7.67 8.07 -50.27
C LYS A 1077 -7.55 7.76 -51.79
N GLY A 1078 -6.39 8.02 -52.41
CA GLY A 1078 -6.09 7.69 -53.79
C GLY A 1078 -5.32 6.37 -53.88
N ASN A 1079 -5.76 5.46 -54.76
CA ASN A 1079 -5.13 4.16 -55.04
C ASN A 1079 -3.63 4.28 -55.39
N LEU A 1080 -2.75 4.19 -54.39
CA LEU A 1080 -1.29 4.13 -54.50
C LEU A 1080 -0.82 2.70 -54.86
N GLN A 1081 -1.22 2.22 -56.04
CA GLN A 1081 -0.54 1.14 -56.75
C GLN A 1081 -0.09 1.71 -58.10
N ASP A 1082 1.07 2.36 -58.12
CA ASP A 1082 1.68 2.87 -59.36
C ASP A 1082 2.45 1.75 -60.11
N LEU A 1083 1.92 0.52 -60.06
CA LEU A 1083 2.39 -0.62 -60.85
C LEU A 1083 1.64 -0.74 -62.17
N ARG A 1084 0.55 0.03 -62.36
CA ARG A 1084 -0.27 0.04 -63.57
C ARG A 1084 0.41 0.73 -64.76
N GLY A 1085 1.43 1.56 -64.50
CA GLY A 1085 2.23 2.24 -65.53
C GLY A 1085 3.49 1.49 -65.98
N LEU A 1086 3.77 0.32 -65.39
CA LEU A 1086 4.94 -0.50 -65.74
C LEU A 1086 4.57 -1.56 -66.79
N SER A 1087 5.49 -1.86 -67.70
CA SER A 1087 5.30 -2.98 -68.63
C SER A 1087 5.23 -4.32 -67.89
N GLY A 1088 4.57 -5.33 -68.48
CA GLY A 1088 4.46 -6.68 -67.89
C GLY A 1088 5.82 -7.27 -67.47
N GLY A 1089 6.85 -6.99 -68.25
CA GLY A 1089 8.23 -7.38 -67.95
C GLY A 1089 8.86 -6.64 -66.77
N GLU A 1090 8.64 -5.32 -66.64
CA GLU A 1090 9.17 -4.51 -65.53
C GLU A 1090 8.52 -4.86 -64.19
N ARG A 1091 7.22 -5.15 -64.22
CA ARG A 1091 6.49 -5.62 -63.04
C ARG A 1091 7.03 -6.96 -62.54
N THR A 1092 7.40 -7.85 -63.44
CA THR A 1092 7.93 -9.17 -63.08
C THR A 1092 9.36 -9.06 -62.53
N TYR A 1093 10.19 -8.17 -63.08
CA TYR A 1093 11.53 -7.87 -62.52
C TYR A 1093 11.44 -7.26 -61.11
N THR A 1094 10.57 -6.27 -60.92
CA THR A 1094 10.29 -5.61 -59.63
C THR A 1094 9.89 -6.63 -58.56
N SER A 1095 9.05 -7.60 -58.93
CA SER A 1095 8.61 -8.68 -58.04
C SER A 1095 9.74 -9.66 -57.68
N ALA A 1096 10.60 -10.01 -58.65
CA ALA A 1096 11.76 -10.87 -58.42
C ALA A 1096 12.77 -10.21 -57.47
N CYS A 1097 13.02 -8.90 -57.62
CA CYS A 1097 13.87 -8.14 -56.69
C CYS A 1097 13.32 -8.15 -55.25
N PHE A 1098 12.00 -8.10 -55.08
CA PHE A 1098 11.38 -8.19 -53.75
C PHE A 1098 11.58 -9.57 -53.11
N VAL A 1099 11.41 -10.65 -53.87
CA VAL A 1099 11.69 -12.02 -53.40
C VAL A 1099 13.15 -12.17 -52.99
N MET A 1100 14.06 -11.66 -53.82
CA MET A 1100 15.49 -11.69 -53.53
C MET A 1100 15.82 -10.91 -52.26
N ALA A 1101 15.27 -9.70 -52.08
CA ALA A 1101 15.45 -8.92 -50.85
C ALA A 1101 14.92 -9.67 -49.61
N LEU A 1102 13.78 -10.35 -49.73
CA LEU A 1102 13.25 -11.19 -48.64
C LEU A 1102 14.11 -12.42 -48.37
N TRP A 1103 14.63 -13.07 -49.42
CA TRP A 1103 15.59 -14.17 -49.29
C TRP A 1103 16.83 -13.74 -48.51
N GLN A 1104 17.33 -12.54 -48.75
CA GLN A 1104 18.46 -12.00 -47.99
C GLN A 1104 18.14 -11.77 -46.51
N ALA A 1105 16.88 -11.42 -46.19
CA ALA A 1105 16.42 -11.26 -44.81
C ALA A 1105 16.10 -12.61 -44.12
N MET A 1106 16.09 -13.73 -44.85
CA MET A 1106 15.78 -15.07 -44.31
C MET A 1106 17.04 -15.87 -43.96
N GLY A 1107 17.05 -16.44 -42.74
CA GLY A 1107 18.12 -17.31 -42.23
C GLY A 1107 17.97 -18.81 -42.55
N THR A 1108 17.13 -19.19 -43.52
CA THR A 1108 16.85 -20.60 -43.83
C THR A 1108 17.92 -21.21 -44.75
N PRO A 1109 18.44 -22.44 -44.48
CA PRO A 1109 19.61 -23.00 -45.18
C PRO A 1109 19.34 -23.42 -46.64
N ILE A 1110 18.08 -23.66 -47.00
CA ILE A 1110 17.64 -24.09 -48.34
C ILE A 1110 16.66 -23.06 -48.92
N ARG A 1111 16.63 -22.89 -50.24
CA ARG A 1111 15.63 -22.08 -50.95
C ARG A 1111 15.25 -22.80 -52.25
N CYS A 1112 13.96 -23.04 -52.45
CA CYS A 1112 13.45 -23.78 -53.60
C CYS A 1112 12.41 -22.96 -54.38
N MET A 1113 12.54 -22.93 -55.71
CA MET A 1113 11.55 -22.33 -56.63
C MET A 1113 11.19 -23.30 -57.75
N ASP A 1114 9.88 -23.47 -57.98
CA ASP A 1114 9.34 -24.31 -59.05
C ASP A 1114 8.69 -23.48 -60.16
N GLU A 1115 9.14 -23.70 -61.40
CA GLU A 1115 8.58 -23.13 -62.65
C GLU A 1115 8.43 -21.59 -62.62
N PHE A 1116 9.30 -20.90 -61.89
CA PHE A 1116 9.24 -19.45 -61.73
C PHE A 1116 9.47 -18.68 -63.03
N ASP A 1117 10.17 -19.30 -63.97
CA ASP A 1117 10.54 -18.76 -65.28
C ASP A 1117 9.41 -18.81 -66.31
N VAL A 1118 8.37 -19.62 -66.08
CA VAL A 1118 7.21 -19.74 -66.98
C VAL A 1118 6.42 -18.43 -67.05
N PHE A 1119 6.49 -17.60 -66.01
CA PHE A 1119 5.80 -16.32 -65.93
C PHE A 1119 6.71 -15.12 -66.30
N LEU A 1120 7.95 -15.37 -66.70
CA LEU A 1120 8.90 -14.34 -67.11
C LEU A 1120 8.93 -14.20 -68.64
N ASP A 1121 8.86 -12.95 -69.13
CA ASP A 1121 9.09 -12.65 -70.55
C ASP A 1121 10.53 -13.06 -70.97
N LEU A 1122 10.69 -13.52 -72.22
CA LEU A 1122 11.96 -14.03 -72.78
C LEU A 1122 13.17 -13.11 -72.51
N ASN A 1123 13.02 -11.78 -72.63
CA ASN A 1123 14.11 -10.82 -72.40
C ASN A 1123 14.47 -10.65 -70.92
N ASN A 1124 13.49 -10.66 -70.00
CA ASN A 1124 13.74 -10.47 -68.57
C ASN A 1124 14.14 -11.77 -67.87
N ARG A 1125 13.78 -12.90 -68.45
CA ARG A 1125 14.10 -14.22 -67.92
C ARG A 1125 15.60 -14.42 -67.74
N LYS A 1126 16.40 -14.16 -68.78
CA LYS A 1126 17.86 -14.36 -68.72
C LYS A 1126 18.49 -13.52 -67.61
N ILE A 1127 18.05 -12.26 -67.50
CA ILE A 1127 18.53 -11.31 -66.48
C ILE A 1127 18.16 -11.77 -65.07
N VAL A 1128 16.90 -12.16 -64.84
CA VAL A 1128 16.44 -12.63 -63.52
C VAL A 1128 17.15 -13.93 -63.12
N MET A 1129 17.38 -14.84 -64.07
CA MET A 1129 18.16 -16.06 -63.83
C MET A 1129 19.63 -15.76 -63.51
N GLU A 1130 20.27 -14.84 -64.22
CA GLU A 1130 21.63 -14.38 -63.90
C GLU A 1130 21.70 -13.74 -62.51
N LEU A 1131 20.72 -12.93 -62.14
CA LEU A 1131 20.65 -12.26 -60.85
C LEU A 1131 20.44 -13.27 -59.70
N PHE A 1132 19.59 -14.29 -59.88
CA PHE A 1132 19.44 -15.38 -58.91
C PHE A 1132 20.71 -16.20 -58.76
N ALA A 1133 21.38 -16.53 -59.88
CA ALA A 1133 22.63 -17.27 -59.86
C ALA A 1133 23.77 -16.46 -59.20
N ASP A 1134 23.86 -15.16 -59.45
CA ASP A 1134 24.84 -14.26 -58.82
C ASP A 1134 24.58 -14.11 -57.32
N LEU A 1135 23.31 -13.94 -56.91
CA LEU A 1135 22.92 -13.87 -55.51
C LEU A 1135 23.28 -15.17 -54.79
N ALA A 1136 23.01 -16.32 -55.39
CA ALA A 1136 23.39 -17.61 -54.83
C ALA A 1136 24.91 -17.76 -54.71
N THR A 1137 25.65 -17.58 -55.80
CA THR A 1137 27.08 -17.92 -55.87
C THR A 1137 27.98 -16.91 -55.16
N ARG A 1138 27.71 -15.59 -55.28
CA ARG A 1138 28.56 -14.52 -54.75
C ARG A 1138 28.18 -14.06 -53.35
N GLN A 1139 26.88 -13.87 -53.08
CA GLN A 1139 26.43 -13.29 -51.81
C GLN A 1139 26.15 -14.34 -50.73
N TYR A 1140 25.70 -15.54 -51.10
CA TYR A 1140 25.24 -16.57 -50.14
C TYR A 1140 25.90 -17.94 -50.37
N PRO A 1141 27.24 -18.03 -50.23
CA PRO A 1141 27.99 -19.24 -50.51
C PRO A 1141 27.58 -20.44 -49.63
N SER A 1142 27.12 -20.18 -48.41
CA SER A 1142 26.77 -21.20 -47.41
C SER A 1142 25.33 -21.72 -47.52
N TYR A 1143 24.46 -21.09 -48.32
CA TYR A 1143 23.06 -21.48 -48.49
C TYR A 1143 22.88 -22.34 -49.74
N GLN A 1144 21.83 -23.16 -49.79
CA GLN A 1144 21.52 -24.01 -50.96
C GLN A 1144 20.32 -23.47 -51.72
N PHE A 1145 20.49 -23.27 -53.03
CA PHE A 1145 19.43 -22.81 -53.94
C PHE A 1145 19.12 -23.92 -54.93
N ILE A 1146 17.84 -24.27 -55.05
CA ILE A 1146 17.37 -25.30 -55.98
C ILE A 1146 16.27 -24.70 -56.85
N PHE A 1147 16.55 -24.60 -58.13
CA PHE A 1147 15.65 -24.04 -59.14
C PHE A 1147 15.16 -25.16 -60.05
N PHE A 1148 13.85 -25.38 -60.06
CA PHE A 1148 13.19 -26.30 -60.98
C PHE A 1148 12.65 -25.50 -62.16
N THR A 1149 13.20 -25.73 -63.36
CA THR A 1149 12.83 -24.99 -64.57
C THR A 1149 12.64 -25.95 -65.75
N PRO A 1150 11.58 -25.80 -66.56
CA PRO A 1150 11.34 -26.67 -67.71
C PRO A 1150 12.13 -26.25 -68.96
N GLN A 1151 12.83 -25.11 -68.97
CA GLN A 1151 13.35 -24.48 -70.19
C GLN A 1151 14.81 -23.99 -70.04
N GLY A 1152 15.62 -24.20 -71.08
CA GLY A 1152 16.91 -23.50 -71.39
C GLY A 1152 17.87 -23.19 -70.24
N VAL A 1153 18.52 -24.21 -69.67
CA VAL A 1153 19.51 -24.07 -68.57
C VAL A 1153 20.96 -24.33 -68.98
N ALA A 1154 21.20 -24.67 -70.25
CA ALA A 1154 22.53 -24.98 -70.77
C ALA A 1154 23.51 -23.79 -70.66
N ASP A 1155 23.02 -22.55 -70.85
CA ASP A 1155 23.81 -21.31 -70.78
C ASP A 1155 24.51 -21.10 -69.42
N PHE A 1156 24.00 -21.73 -68.35
CA PHE A 1156 24.49 -21.55 -66.99
C PHE A 1156 25.44 -22.67 -66.52
N ALA A 1157 25.66 -23.72 -67.32
CA ALA A 1157 26.47 -24.88 -66.96
C ALA A 1157 27.95 -24.54 -66.72
N CYS A 1158 28.45 -23.45 -67.33
CA CYS A 1158 29.85 -23.01 -67.22
C CYS A 1158 30.13 -22.11 -66.01
N ARG A 1159 29.13 -21.75 -65.19
CA ARG A 1159 29.33 -20.87 -64.03
C ARG A 1159 29.89 -21.63 -62.83
N ASP A 1160 30.83 -21.00 -62.14
CA ASP A 1160 31.42 -21.53 -60.92
C ASP A 1160 30.33 -21.74 -59.84
N ARG A 1161 30.42 -22.87 -59.12
CA ARG A 1161 29.51 -23.28 -58.02
C ARG A 1161 28.05 -23.56 -58.42
N VAL A 1162 27.75 -23.65 -59.72
CA VAL A 1162 26.45 -24.07 -60.26
C VAL A 1162 26.50 -25.54 -60.70
N GLN A 1163 25.45 -26.32 -60.42
CA GLN A 1163 25.27 -27.68 -60.98
C GLN A 1163 23.98 -27.74 -61.80
N LEU A 1164 24.08 -28.37 -62.97
CA LEU A 1164 22.93 -28.65 -63.82
C LEU A 1164 22.57 -30.15 -63.72
N PHE A 1165 21.29 -30.44 -63.49
CA PHE A 1165 20.73 -31.78 -63.60
C PHE A 1165 19.70 -31.81 -64.72
N GLU A 1166 20.08 -32.40 -65.85
CA GLU A 1166 19.14 -32.80 -66.88
C GLU A 1166 18.64 -34.21 -66.60
N MET A 1167 17.34 -34.38 -66.69
CA MET A 1167 16.70 -35.58 -66.21
C MET A 1167 16.42 -36.53 -67.35
N PRO A 1168 16.63 -37.86 -67.16
CA PRO A 1168 16.44 -38.82 -68.23
C PRO A 1168 15.01 -38.72 -68.74
N LYS A 1169 14.83 -38.55 -70.05
CA LYS A 1169 13.51 -38.59 -70.69
C LYS A 1169 12.88 -39.94 -70.35
N ILE A 1170 11.75 -39.90 -69.65
CA ILE A 1170 11.01 -41.11 -69.28
C ILE A 1170 10.54 -41.74 -70.60
N ARG A 1171 11.03 -42.93 -70.96
CA ARG A 1171 10.43 -43.73 -72.04
C ARG A 1171 9.02 -44.07 -71.57
N LYS A 1172 8.02 -43.60 -72.33
CA LYS A 1172 6.59 -43.83 -72.06
C LYS A 1172 6.28 -45.30 -71.96
#